data_AF-A0A8J1YY28-F1
#
_entry.id   AF-A0A8J1YY28-F1
#
_cell.length_a   1.000
_cell.length_b   1.000
_cell.length_c   1.000
_cell.angle_alpha   90.00
_cell.angle_beta   90.00
_cell.angle_gamma   90.00
#
_symmetry.space_group_name_H-M   'P 1'
#
loop_
_entity.id
_entity.type
_entity.pdbx_description
1 polymer ?
#
loop_
_entity_poly.entity_id
_entity_poly.type
_entity_poly.pdbx_seq_one_letter_code
_entity_poly.pdbx_strand_id
1 'polypeptide(L)'
;MYGSEACSALVAAMTSEKYAGLVIVFAGYQSEMQKMLDTNPGLKSRFKHFLEFPDWDAADCLDLLQKRAVKESYAMEDAAAVDRVLEKGFEKLRKLAGWGNARDVDSVWKEMLAQRADRLAGCPDDGRPERTLQTDDVKTAIENLINIRMGNVSSGASSASNADPFAPLDNLYRMSLVKEKLQGIKLRAEMALKDGEDPPPLGHFVFSGAPGTGKTTVARVMADILARLQLIGRNNVVETSGLELTGEFVGHTKKKVEEELDKAKGGVLFIDEAYELGKGQFGTEAVTTLVAAMTDPAYAGLTIVFAGYQADMFKMLDANIGLKSRVKHFIEFPDWTADDCSHLFYKMVTDKSFELDSDRTKPLLLKGFKTVIPLKGWGNARDVHKFWDAVMENRATRENVTPSGEGTKIIAVDDVKLAMNSFVAERQGTSANTKKLSADPFAALDALYRMDDVKKVLQTLRDAYEIASVDGVDPPPLGHFVFDGSPGTGKTTVARVMAEILASLGLIARGHVEETSGHKMCGQYVGETKNVVKDYLNRAQGGVLFIDEAYSMGRGQFGKEAVDSLVEAMTDPQYAGVVVVIAGYPRDISDMLDCNAGLKSRFTHRLPFPDWAPKDCVECFKKKAATKEFQLEAGVEQILLQGFKVLSRLGGWSNARDVGGLWDAAYRERAARSKQTGDTNKLLTKSDIDKALRSKIDDRKAGTDQKSMLGGRAAGDDDESAPVRMVDSSAAPSSSGQVQDRDQDVENKNEREECAEQQCELELEEVLLDDVSGDGGNGGLDPVCTPVAERDPGVSDEVWNELQAAKEEEERYAAELAAKEEERKRIEAQIEAEMRAKQLAKEAYEAKMRELERLRAEEEAKRRERERIMQKLRKIGNCPMGFVWYKTGGGWRCAAGGHFVSDAQLHRDFSMPC
;
A
#
# COMPACT_ATOMS: atom_id res chain seq x y z
N MET A 1 -4.35 -30.71 -7.33
CA MET A 1 -4.56 -29.80 -8.48
C MET A 1 -3.21 -29.52 -9.14
N TYR A 2 -2.44 -28.50 -8.72
CA TYR A 2 -1.20 -28.12 -9.41
C TYR A 2 -0.17 -29.25 -9.70
N GLY A 3 0.04 -30.20 -8.77
CA GLY A 3 0.97 -31.32 -9.01
C GLY A 3 0.53 -32.28 -10.14
N SER A 4 -0.77 -32.54 -10.27
CA SER A 4 -1.33 -33.37 -11.36
C SER A 4 -1.35 -32.63 -12.69
N GLU A 5 -1.49 -31.30 -12.66
CA GLU A 5 -1.37 -30.42 -13.84
C GLU A 5 0.08 -30.42 -14.36
N ALA A 6 1.08 -30.28 -13.46
CA ALA A 6 2.49 -30.37 -13.83
C ALA A 6 2.86 -31.72 -14.46
N CYS A 7 2.39 -32.84 -13.89
CA CYS A 7 2.57 -34.16 -14.50
C CYS A 7 1.91 -34.26 -15.89
N SER A 8 0.73 -33.66 -16.07
CA SER A 8 0.01 -33.66 -17.36
C SER A 8 0.69 -32.77 -18.41
N ALA A 9 1.24 -31.62 -18.00
CA ALA A 9 2.03 -30.74 -18.85
C ALA A 9 3.34 -31.43 -19.30
N LEU A 10 4.00 -32.19 -18.43
CA LEU A 10 5.15 -33.02 -18.81
C LEU A 10 4.77 -34.12 -19.79
N VAL A 11 3.65 -34.82 -19.58
CA VAL A 11 3.12 -35.83 -20.54
C VAL A 11 2.82 -35.21 -21.91
N ALA A 12 2.28 -33.98 -21.94
CA ALA A 12 2.05 -33.23 -23.18
C ALA A 12 3.37 -32.83 -23.86
N ALA A 13 4.35 -32.32 -23.10
CA ALA A 13 5.68 -31.96 -23.62
C ALA A 13 6.42 -33.18 -24.19
N MET A 14 6.39 -34.33 -23.51
CA MET A 14 6.93 -35.62 -23.98
C MET A 14 6.23 -36.17 -25.24
N THR A 15 5.12 -35.57 -25.67
CA THR A 15 4.35 -35.98 -26.85
C THR A 15 4.45 -34.94 -27.99
N SER A 16 5.17 -33.83 -27.79
CA SER A 16 5.33 -32.77 -28.80
C SER A 16 6.68 -32.84 -29.51
N GLU A 17 6.66 -32.82 -30.85
CA GLU A 17 7.87 -32.79 -31.70
C GLU A 17 8.83 -31.64 -31.36
N LYS A 18 8.30 -30.55 -30.79
CA LYS A 18 9.07 -29.38 -30.33
C LYS A 18 10.16 -29.73 -29.30
N TYR A 19 10.02 -30.86 -28.59
CA TYR A 19 10.98 -31.34 -27.58
C TYR A 19 11.66 -32.66 -27.97
N ALA A 20 11.69 -33.01 -29.26
CA ALA A 20 12.40 -34.17 -29.76
C ALA A 20 13.89 -34.14 -29.34
N GLY A 21 14.35 -35.19 -28.65
CA GLY A 21 15.69 -35.29 -28.09
C GLY A 21 15.83 -34.91 -26.61
N LEU A 22 14.77 -34.41 -25.95
CA LEU A 22 14.77 -34.13 -24.51
C LEU A 22 14.74 -35.43 -23.69
N VAL A 23 15.80 -35.69 -22.92
CA VAL A 23 15.83 -36.75 -21.90
C VAL A 23 15.39 -36.17 -20.56
N ILE A 24 14.36 -36.77 -19.95
CA ILE A 24 13.86 -36.41 -18.62
C ILE A 24 14.28 -37.51 -17.64
N VAL A 25 14.96 -37.13 -16.56
CA VAL A 25 15.35 -38.03 -15.47
C VAL A 25 14.67 -37.56 -14.19
N PHE A 26 13.93 -38.46 -13.55
CA PHE A 26 13.46 -38.25 -12.17
C PHE A 26 14.39 -38.99 -11.20
N ALA A 27 14.63 -38.38 -10.04
CA ALA A 27 15.38 -38.98 -8.94
C ALA A 27 14.63 -38.68 -7.62
N GLY A 28 14.54 -39.68 -6.75
CA GLY A 28 13.79 -39.64 -5.50
C GLY A 28 13.68 -41.02 -4.88
N TYR A 29 13.11 -41.13 -3.67
CA TYR A 29 12.98 -42.42 -2.99
C TYR A 29 12.01 -43.36 -3.74
N GLN A 30 12.37 -44.63 -3.85
CA GLN A 30 11.66 -45.65 -4.65
C GLN A 30 10.15 -45.69 -4.35
N SER A 31 9.76 -45.66 -3.08
CA SER A 31 8.36 -45.73 -2.64
C SER A 31 7.55 -44.45 -2.92
N GLU A 32 8.19 -43.29 -3.01
CA GLU A 32 7.55 -42.01 -3.38
C GLU A 32 7.47 -41.85 -4.89
N MET A 33 8.55 -42.21 -5.60
CA MET A 33 8.59 -42.31 -7.06
C MET A 33 7.49 -43.24 -7.59
N GLN A 34 7.31 -44.40 -6.97
CA GLN A 34 6.26 -45.34 -7.36
C GLN A 34 4.86 -44.75 -7.18
N LYS A 35 4.57 -44.12 -6.02
CA LYS A 35 3.30 -43.41 -5.78
C LYS A 35 3.05 -42.28 -6.78
N MET A 36 4.07 -41.49 -7.12
CA MET A 36 3.97 -40.41 -8.10
C MET A 36 3.60 -40.94 -9.49
N LEU A 37 4.25 -42.04 -9.92
CA LEU A 37 3.97 -42.66 -11.21
C LEU A 37 2.57 -43.31 -11.24
N ASP A 38 2.17 -43.98 -10.16
CA ASP A 38 0.83 -44.58 -10.03
C ASP A 38 -0.29 -43.53 -9.99
N THR A 39 0.01 -42.29 -9.58
CA THR A 39 -0.94 -41.17 -9.62
C THR A 39 -1.28 -40.72 -11.04
N ASN A 40 -0.46 -41.04 -12.06
CA ASN A 40 -0.76 -40.71 -13.46
C ASN A 40 -0.32 -41.83 -14.44
N PRO A 41 -1.25 -42.67 -14.91
CA PRO A 41 -0.97 -43.74 -15.88
C PRO A 41 -0.34 -43.25 -17.21
N GLY A 42 -0.62 -42.02 -17.62
CA GLY A 42 -0.02 -41.38 -18.80
C GLY A 42 1.46 -41.03 -18.61
N LEU A 43 1.90 -40.82 -17.36
CA LEU A 43 3.29 -40.66 -16.97
C LEU A 43 3.97 -42.03 -16.83
N LYS A 44 3.37 -42.96 -16.06
CA LYS A 44 3.90 -44.33 -15.84
C LYS A 44 4.18 -45.10 -17.13
N SER A 45 3.33 -44.94 -18.15
CA SER A 45 3.49 -45.58 -19.47
C SER A 45 4.62 -45.01 -20.34
N ARG A 46 5.16 -43.82 -20.02
CA ARG A 46 6.25 -43.16 -20.77
C ARG A 46 7.64 -43.43 -20.21
N PHE A 47 7.76 -43.68 -18.90
CA PHE A 47 9.03 -44.05 -18.26
C PHE A 47 9.24 -45.57 -18.35
N LYS A 48 10.14 -45.99 -19.25
CA LYS A 48 10.45 -47.41 -19.52
C LYS A 48 11.77 -47.90 -18.91
N HIS A 49 12.59 -46.99 -18.41
CA HIS A 49 13.89 -47.28 -17.83
C HIS A 49 13.89 -46.85 -16.36
N PHE A 50 14.10 -47.81 -15.48
CA PHE A 50 14.23 -47.61 -14.04
C PHE A 50 15.64 -48.08 -13.65
N LEU A 51 16.40 -47.20 -13.00
CA LEU A 51 17.71 -47.51 -12.45
C LEU A 51 17.57 -47.51 -10.93
N GLU A 52 17.58 -48.72 -10.37
CA GLU A 52 17.53 -48.92 -8.93
C GLU A 52 18.96 -48.97 -8.37
N PHE A 53 19.26 -48.08 -7.44
CA PHE A 53 20.53 -48.05 -6.73
C PHE A 53 20.30 -48.69 -5.36
N PRO A 54 20.89 -49.85 -5.04
CA PRO A 54 20.73 -50.47 -3.74
C PRO A 54 21.41 -49.64 -2.65
N ASP A 55 20.91 -49.76 -1.42
CA ASP A 55 21.62 -49.25 -0.24
C ASP A 55 22.97 -49.94 -0.10
N TRP A 56 23.98 -49.15 0.25
CA TRP A 56 25.37 -49.58 0.39
C TRP A 56 25.53 -50.57 1.55
N ASP A 57 26.49 -51.48 1.43
CA ASP A 57 26.89 -52.32 2.55
C ASP A 57 28.03 -51.70 3.39
N ALA A 58 28.41 -52.36 4.47
CA ALA A 58 29.43 -51.86 5.37
C ALA A 58 30.84 -51.87 4.73
N ALA A 59 31.08 -52.74 3.74
CA ALA A 59 32.33 -52.80 2.98
C ALA A 59 32.39 -51.70 1.91
N ASP A 60 31.28 -51.39 1.22
CA ASP A 60 31.18 -50.21 0.33
C ASP A 60 31.49 -48.91 1.10
N CYS A 61 30.92 -48.78 2.31
CA CYS A 61 31.13 -47.63 3.19
C CYS A 61 32.59 -47.54 3.66
N LEU A 62 33.21 -48.67 4.00
CA LEU A 62 34.60 -48.75 4.45
C LEU A 62 35.57 -48.42 3.30
N ASP A 63 35.36 -48.99 2.11
CA ASP A 63 36.17 -48.74 0.91
C ASP A 63 36.19 -47.26 0.53
N LEU A 64 35.04 -46.57 0.55
CA LEU A 64 35.00 -45.12 0.30
C LEU A 64 35.81 -44.34 1.36
N LEU A 65 35.67 -44.69 2.64
CA LEU A 65 36.35 -44.00 3.73
C LEU A 65 37.87 -44.23 3.68
N GLN A 66 38.31 -45.46 3.41
CA GLN A 66 39.74 -45.79 3.20
C GLN A 66 40.32 -45.05 1.99
N LYS A 67 39.63 -45.05 0.83
CA LYS A 67 40.02 -44.27 -0.36
C LYS A 67 40.14 -42.78 -0.05
N ARG A 68 39.29 -42.25 0.83
CA ARG A 68 39.31 -40.85 1.27
C ARG A 68 40.47 -40.55 2.23
N ALA A 69 40.73 -41.41 3.20
CA ALA A 69 41.87 -41.28 4.11
C ALA A 69 43.20 -41.26 3.36
N VAL A 70 43.38 -42.15 2.38
CA VAL A 70 44.54 -42.16 1.48
C VAL A 70 44.63 -40.87 0.66
N LYS A 71 43.51 -40.42 0.05
CA LYS A 71 43.45 -39.19 -0.76
C LYS A 71 43.78 -37.92 0.04
N GLU A 72 43.29 -37.83 1.28
CA GLU A 72 43.47 -36.67 2.17
C GLU A 72 44.75 -36.78 3.03
N SER A 73 45.51 -37.88 2.89
CA SER A 73 46.78 -38.18 3.57
C SER A 73 46.66 -38.25 5.10
N TYR A 74 45.70 -39.03 5.59
CA TYR A 74 45.55 -39.40 7.00
C TYR A 74 46.06 -40.82 7.26
N ALA A 75 46.71 -41.02 8.41
CA ALA A 75 47.09 -42.32 8.93
C ALA A 75 46.12 -42.78 10.02
N MET A 76 45.89 -44.10 10.12
CA MET A 76 45.15 -44.72 11.23
C MET A 76 46.14 -45.34 12.20
N GLU A 77 45.93 -45.19 13.52
CA GLU A 77 46.84 -45.72 14.55
C GLU A 77 46.97 -47.25 14.52
N ASP A 78 45.83 -47.96 14.48
CA ASP A 78 45.75 -49.37 14.12
C ASP A 78 44.62 -49.51 13.09
N ALA A 79 44.99 -49.61 11.81
CA ALA A 79 44.03 -49.76 10.72
C ALA A 79 43.10 -50.97 10.94
N ALA A 80 43.63 -52.10 11.42
CA ALA A 80 42.83 -53.30 11.63
C ALA A 80 41.84 -53.14 12.81
N ALA A 81 42.16 -52.35 13.84
CA ALA A 81 41.20 -51.99 14.89
C ALA A 81 40.17 -50.98 14.40
N VAL A 82 40.58 -49.94 13.68
CA VAL A 82 39.70 -48.89 13.15
C VAL A 82 38.69 -49.47 12.17
N ASP A 83 39.12 -50.30 11.21
CA ASP A 83 38.24 -50.96 10.24
C ASP A 83 37.13 -51.78 10.93
N ARG A 84 37.50 -52.56 11.97
CA ARG A 84 36.55 -53.36 12.78
C ARG A 84 35.57 -52.52 13.61
N VAL A 85 35.89 -51.26 13.90
CA VAL A 85 34.97 -50.32 14.57
C VAL A 85 34.07 -49.64 13.54
N LEU A 86 34.61 -49.22 12.40
CA LEU A 86 33.86 -48.63 11.28
C LEU A 86 32.81 -49.60 10.73
N GLU A 87 33.18 -50.84 10.40
CA GLU A 87 32.28 -51.87 9.86
C GLU A 87 31.07 -52.11 10.79
N LYS A 88 31.33 -52.30 12.09
CA LYS A 88 30.29 -52.47 13.13
C LYS A 88 29.49 -51.20 13.40
N GLY A 89 30.07 -50.03 13.14
CA GLY A 89 29.38 -48.74 13.23
C GLY A 89 28.40 -48.53 12.09
N PHE A 90 28.85 -48.72 10.85
CA PHE A 90 28.00 -48.62 9.66
C PHE A 90 26.89 -49.68 9.66
N GLU A 91 27.16 -50.91 10.10
CA GLU A 91 26.09 -51.92 10.20
C GLU A 91 25.04 -51.58 11.28
N LYS A 92 25.40 -50.85 12.35
CA LYS A 92 24.41 -50.26 13.27
C LYS A 92 23.65 -49.10 12.64
N LEU A 93 24.35 -48.14 12.04
CA LEU A 93 23.76 -46.94 11.44
C LEU A 93 22.76 -47.27 10.32
N ARG A 94 23.07 -48.27 9.48
CA ARG A 94 22.16 -48.76 8.41
C ARG A 94 20.87 -49.40 8.95
N LYS A 95 20.81 -49.76 10.22
CA LYS A 95 19.61 -50.31 10.88
C LYS A 95 18.77 -49.25 11.59
N LEU A 96 19.17 -47.97 11.53
CA LEU A 96 18.43 -46.83 12.06
C LEU A 96 17.64 -46.11 10.97
N ALA A 97 16.60 -45.37 11.37
CA ALA A 97 15.82 -44.55 10.45
C ALA A 97 16.66 -43.42 9.83
N GLY A 98 16.33 -43.03 8.60
CA GLY A 98 16.99 -41.93 7.90
C GLY A 98 18.43 -42.22 7.46
N TRP A 99 18.80 -43.48 7.21
CA TRP A 99 20.06 -43.85 6.54
C TRP A 99 20.19 -43.19 5.15
N GLY A 100 21.37 -42.72 4.80
CA GLY A 100 21.65 -41.89 3.61
C GLY A 100 22.87 -42.32 2.80
N ASN A 101 23.32 -43.57 2.92
CA ASN A 101 24.45 -44.15 2.20
C ASN A 101 25.71 -43.25 2.24
N ALA A 102 26.20 -42.78 1.08
CA ALA A 102 27.36 -41.89 0.94
C ALA A 102 27.34 -40.67 1.88
N ARG A 103 26.16 -40.13 2.19
CA ARG A 103 26.00 -38.97 3.09
C ARG A 103 26.42 -39.32 4.52
N ASP A 104 26.14 -40.53 4.99
CA ASP A 104 26.52 -40.95 6.34
C ASP A 104 28.00 -41.30 6.46
N VAL A 105 28.61 -41.81 5.39
CA VAL A 105 30.07 -41.98 5.33
C VAL A 105 30.78 -40.62 5.39
N ASP A 106 30.22 -39.58 4.74
CA ASP A 106 30.71 -38.21 4.83
C ASP A 106 30.46 -37.56 6.21
N SER A 107 29.33 -37.83 6.86
CA SER A 107 29.06 -37.42 8.25
C SER A 107 30.03 -38.06 9.25
N VAL A 108 30.24 -39.39 9.16
CA VAL A 108 31.20 -40.11 10.01
C VAL A 108 32.62 -39.59 9.80
N TRP A 109 33.04 -39.35 8.55
CA TRP A 109 34.36 -38.76 8.26
C TRP A 109 34.54 -37.37 8.87
N LYS A 110 33.54 -36.50 8.77
CA LYS A 110 33.57 -35.15 9.38
C LYS A 110 33.62 -35.20 10.90
N GLU A 111 32.82 -36.06 11.52
CA GLU A 111 32.79 -36.21 12.97
C GLU A 111 34.11 -36.82 13.50
N MET A 112 34.71 -37.79 12.81
CA MET A 112 36.05 -38.30 13.12
C MET A 112 37.11 -37.20 13.13
N LEU A 113 37.05 -36.27 12.17
CA LEU A 113 37.96 -35.13 12.10
C LEU A 113 37.68 -34.09 13.19
N ALA A 114 36.42 -33.93 13.61
CA ALA A 114 36.04 -33.06 14.73
C ALA A 114 36.54 -33.61 16.08
N GLN A 115 36.29 -34.89 16.39
CA GLN A 115 36.75 -35.53 17.62
C GLN A 115 38.29 -35.49 17.74
N ARG A 116 39.01 -35.70 16.62
CA ARG A 116 40.47 -35.50 16.56
C ARG A 116 40.87 -34.05 16.86
N ALA A 117 40.14 -33.06 16.33
CA ALA A 117 40.43 -31.65 16.57
C ALA A 117 40.18 -31.25 18.03
N ASP A 118 39.11 -31.75 18.65
CA ASP A 118 38.81 -31.52 20.06
C ASP A 118 39.85 -32.16 21.00
N ARG A 119 40.38 -33.36 20.68
CA ARG A 119 41.56 -33.91 21.39
C ARG A 119 42.77 -32.97 21.28
N LEU A 120 43.11 -32.52 20.07
CA LEU A 120 44.28 -31.66 19.84
C LEU A 120 44.13 -30.27 20.50
N ALA A 121 42.90 -29.77 20.64
CA ALA A 121 42.60 -28.57 21.42
C ALA A 121 42.76 -28.80 22.94
N GLY A 122 42.41 -30.00 23.43
CA GLY A 122 42.59 -30.39 24.83
C GLY A 122 44.03 -30.74 25.23
N CYS A 123 44.83 -31.28 24.30
CA CYS A 123 46.25 -31.58 24.51
C CYS A 123 47.05 -31.36 23.20
N PRO A 124 47.76 -30.22 23.05
CA PRO A 124 48.39 -29.84 21.78
C PRO A 124 49.62 -30.65 21.35
N ASP A 125 50.20 -31.51 22.19
CA ASP A 125 51.39 -32.29 21.88
C ASP A 125 51.31 -33.70 22.52
N ASP A 126 50.92 -34.69 21.72
CA ASP A 126 50.97 -36.12 22.07
C ASP A 126 52.16 -36.85 21.41
N GLY A 127 53.08 -36.11 20.78
CA GLY A 127 54.26 -36.63 20.08
C GLY A 127 53.97 -37.41 18.79
N ARG A 128 52.72 -37.43 18.29
CA ARG A 128 52.31 -38.21 17.10
C ARG A 128 52.20 -37.35 15.84
N PRO A 129 52.24 -37.93 14.63
CA PRO A 129 52.06 -37.16 13.40
C PRO A 129 50.68 -36.51 13.36
N GLU A 130 50.62 -35.21 13.08
CA GLU A 130 49.41 -34.36 13.14
C GLU A 130 48.18 -34.98 12.43
N ARG A 131 48.39 -35.69 11.32
CA ARG A 131 47.33 -36.36 10.53
C ARG A 131 47.07 -37.82 10.93
N THR A 132 47.18 -38.15 12.22
CA THR A 132 46.83 -39.48 12.74
C THR A 132 45.42 -39.47 13.35
N LEU A 133 44.59 -40.46 12.99
CA LEU A 133 43.30 -40.74 13.59
C LEU A 133 43.42 -41.95 14.54
N GLN A 134 42.88 -41.81 15.75
CA GLN A 134 42.95 -42.81 16.82
C GLN A 134 41.62 -43.57 16.94
N THR A 135 41.64 -44.81 17.42
CA THR A 135 40.43 -45.66 17.48
C THR A 135 39.30 -45.05 18.31
N ASP A 136 39.63 -44.25 19.34
CA ASP A 136 38.65 -43.56 20.17
C ASP A 136 38.01 -42.34 19.47
N ASP A 137 38.67 -41.70 18.51
CA ASP A 137 38.04 -40.67 17.64
C ASP A 137 36.88 -41.30 16.87
N VAL A 138 37.17 -42.46 16.27
CA VAL A 138 36.26 -43.21 15.40
C VAL A 138 35.10 -43.79 16.17
N LYS A 139 35.38 -44.35 17.35
CA LYS A 139 34.37 -44.86 18.26
C LYS A 139 33.44 -43.74 18.73
N THR A 140 33.99 -42.63 19.20
CA THR A 140 33.21 -41.48 19.70
C THR A 140 32.36 -40.87 18.59
N ALA A 141 32.91 -40.73 17.38
CA ALA A 141 32.18 -40.23 16.23
C ALA A 141 30.97 -41.09 15.84
N ILE A 142 31.13 -42.42 15.85
CA ILE A 142 30.04 -43.36 15.58
C ILE A 142 29.02 -43.35 16.72
N GLU A 143 29.46 -43.32 17.98
CA GLU A 143 28.57 -43.27 19.14
C GLU A 143 27.76 -41.95 19.18
N ASN A 144 28.37 -40.81 18.85
CA ASN A 144 27.68 -39.52 18.66
C ASN A 144 26.60 -39.60 17.58
N LEU A 145 26.93 -40.10 16.38
CA LEU A 145 25.98 -40.17 15.26
C LEU A 145 24.86 -41.20 15.46
N ILE A 146 25.10 -42.25 16.26
CA ILE A 146 24.05 -43.17 16.73
C ILE A 146 23.17 -42.47 17.78
N ASN A 147 23.76 -41.80 18.77
CA ASN A 147 23.05 -41.12 19.84
C ASN A 147 22.13 -40.01 19.32
N ILE A 148 22.61 -39.21 18.35
CA ILE A 148 21.82 -38.20 17.63
C ILE A 148 20.61 -38.83 16.91
N ARG A 149 20.78 -40.01 16.29
CA ARG A 149 19.69 -40.75 15.63
C ARG A 149 18.76 -41.51 16.57
N MET A 150 19.15 -41.72 17.82
CA MET A 150 18.38 -42.45 18.83
C MET A 150 17.82 -41.54 19.94
N GLY A 151 17.88 -40.21 19.76
CA GLY A 151 17.38 -39.20 20.71
C GLY A 151 18.14 -39.11 22.05
N ASN A 152 19.14 -39.96 22.27
CA ASN A 152 19.80 -40.15 23.56
C ASN A 152 21.18 -39.48 23.59
N VAL A 153 21.21 -38.15 23.73
CA VAL A 153 22.47 -37.42 23.95
C VAL A 153 22.98 -37.66 25.38
N SER A 154 24.16 -38.26 25.51
CA SER A 154 24.78 -38.57 26.79
C SER A 154 25.28 -37.30 27.51
N SER A 155 25.09 -37.25 28.82
CA SER A 155 25.32 -36.07 29.66
C SER A 155 26.80 -35.84 30.01
N GLY A 156 27.56 -35.32 29.05
CA GLY A 156 28.90 -34.75 29.27
C GLY A 156 28.85 -33.48 30.13
N ALA A 157 28.77 -33.64 31.45
CA ALA A 157 28.50 -32.53 32.36
C ALA A 157 29.75 -31.70 32.73
N SER A 158 29.85 -30.48 32.21
CA SER A 158 30.56 -29.37 32.86
C SER A 158 29.55 -28.43 33.53
N SER A 159 29.61 -28.31 34.86
CA SER A 159 28.57 -27.64 35.65
C SER A 159 28.58 -26.11 35.52
N ALA A 160 27.55 -25.53 34.87
CA ALA A 160 27.32 -24.08 34.81
C ALA A 160 25.87 -23.74 35.18
N SER A 161 25.67 -23.23 36.40
CA SER A 161 24.45 -22.59 36.95
C SER A 161 23.08 -23.23 36.66
N ASN A 162 22.43 -23.76 37.70
CA ASN A 162 21.01 -24.10 37.71
C ASN A 162 20.12 -22.84 37.81
N ALA A 163 20.23 -21.94 36.83
CA ALA A 163 19.50 -20.68 36.74
C ALA A 163 18.36 -20.79 35.69
N ASP A 164 17.22 -20.15 35.94
CA ASP A 164 16.09 -20.14 35.00
C ASP A 164 16.55 -19.66 33.61
N PRO A 165 16.41 -20.48 32.54
CA PRO A 165 16.70 -20.05 31.18
C PRO A 165 16.00 -18.74 30.79
N PHE A 166 14.82 -18.44 31.34
CA PHE A 166 14.06 -17.23 31.03
C PHE A 166 14.46 -15.99 31.85
N ALA A 167 15.35 -16.09 32.84
CA ALA A 167 15.80 -14.95 33.66
C ALA A 167 16.37 -13.75 32.86
N PRO A 168 17.04 -13.94 31.70
CA PRO A 168 17.45 -12.81 30.85
C PRO A 168 16.27 -12.01 30.25
N LEU A 169 15.07 -12.61 30.09
CA LEU A 169 13.86 -11.88 29.67
C LEU A 169 13.25 -11.04 30.79
N ASP A 170 13.38 -11.44 32.06
CA ASP A 170 12.82 -10.65 33.18
C ASP A 170 13.55 -9.31 33.37
N ASN A 171 14.77 -9.19 32.81
CA ASN A 171 15.52 -7.94 32.72
C ASN A 171 15.09 -7.04 31.54
N LEU A 172 14.19 -7.52 30.67
CA LEU A 172 13.71 -6.83 29.46
C LEU A 172 12.22 -6.47 29.60
N TYR A 173 11.92 -5.19 29.37
CA TYR A 173 10.59 -4.64 29.59
C TYR A 173 9.56 -5.16 28.58
N ARG A 174 8.29 -5.32 28.99
CA ARG A 174 7.15 -5.84 28.19
C ARG A 174 7.30 -7.24 27.59
N MET A 175 8.26 -8.05 28.04
CA MET A 175 8.52 -9.38 27.46
C MET A 175 7.53 -10.50 27.83
N SER A 176 6.45 -10.22 28.56
CA SER A 176 5.46 -11.21 28.99
C SER A 176 4.96 -12.10 27.85
N LEU A 177 4.57 -11.50 26.72
CA LEU A 177 4.00 -12.19 25.56
C LEU A 177 5.05 -12.99 24.75
N VAL A 178 6.33 -12.62 24.89
CA VAL A 178 7.47 -13.38 24.33
C VAL A 178 7.80 -14.57 25.22
N LYS A 179 7.86 -14.35 26.55
CA LYS A 179 8.11 -15.37 27.57
C LYS A 179 7.03 -16.45 27.54
N GLU A 180 5.75 -16.07 27.44
CA GLU A 180 4.63 -16.99 27.25
C GLU A 180 4.77 -17.85 25.97
N LYS A 181 5.07 -17.25 24.82
CA LYS A 181 5.23 -17.99 23.56
C LYS A 181 6.43 -18.95 23.59
N LEU A 182 7.55 -18.56 24.20
CA LEU A 182 8.72 -19.42 24.36
C LEU A 182 8.49 -20.53 25.41
N GLN A 183 7.74 -20.26 26.48
CA GLN A 183 7.27 -21.28 27.42
C GLN A 183 6.31 -22.28 26.75
N GLY A 184 5.40 -21.81 25.90
CA GLY A 184 4.52 -22.65 25.08
C GLY A 184 5.24 -23.44 23.98
N ILE A 185 6.46 -23.06 23.61
CA ILE A 185 7.37 -23.89 22.80
C ILE A 185 8.05 -24.95 23.68
N LYS A 186 8.65 -24.52 24.80
CA LYS A 186 9.30 -25.42 25.78
C LYS A 186 8.37 -26.55 26.21
N LEU A 187 7.15 -26.24 26.64
CA LEU A 187 6.16 -27.22 27.11
C LEU A 187 5.85 -28.29 26.05
N ARG A 188 5.74 -27.91 24.77
CA ARG A 188 5.47 -28.87 23.68
C ARG A 188 6.67 -29.78 23.38
N ALA A 189 7.89 -29.25 23.47
CA ALA A 189 9.10 -30.08 23.36
C ALA A 189 9.25 -31.04 24.56
N GLU A 190 8.99 -30.56 25.78
CA GLU A 190 9.00 -31.38 27.01
C GLU A 190 7.87 -32.41 27.06
N MET A 191 6.75 -32.22 26.34
CA MET A 191 5.67 -33.21 26.22
C MET A 191 6.02 -34.27 25.19
N ALA A 192 6.39 -33.90 23.96
CA ALA A 192 6.82 -34.85 22.92
C ALA A 192 7.91 -35.81 23.44
N LEU A 193 8.93 -35.27 24.13
CA LEU A 193 10.02 -36.05 24.72
C LEU A 193 9.58 -36.99 25.87
N LYS A 194 8.45 -36.71 26.54
CA LYS A 194 7.84 -37.62 27.55
C LYS A 194 6.95 -38.68 26.91
N ASP A 195 6.27 -38.32 25.83
CA ASP A 195 5.36 -39.20 25.09
C ASP A 195 6.13 -40.16 24.15
N GLY A 196 7.44 -39.92 23.95
CA GLY A 196 8.33 -40.74 23.13
C GLY A 196 8.39 -40.34 21.66
N GLU A 197 7.91 -39.13 21.32
CA GLU A 197 7.92 -38.56 19.97
C GLU A 197 9.08 -37.57 19.79
N ASP A 198 9.56 -37.42 18.55
CA ASP A 198 10.55 -36.38 18.23
C ASP A 198 9.98 -34.97 18.51
N PRO A 199 10.74 -34.08 19.19
CA PRO A 199 10.26 -32.74 19.50
C PRO A 199 9.95 -31.96 18.20
N PRO A 200 8.77 -31.33 18.08
CA PRO A 200 8.30 -30.78 16.82
C PRO A 200 9.22 -29.65 16.33
N PRO A 201 9.63 -29.64 15.04
CA PRO A 201 10.68 -28.75 14.55
C PRO A 201 10.27 -27.28 14.73
N LEU A 202 11.13 -26.53 15.44
CA LEU A 202 10.92 -25.17 15.91
C LEU A 202 10.43 -24.21 14.81
N GLY A 203 10.93 -24.39 13.59
CA GLY A 203 10.57 -23.56 12.44
C GLY A 203 11.19 -22.16 12.53
N HIS A 204 10.51 -21.19 11.93
CA HIS A 204 11.06 -19.84 11.75
C HIS A 204 10.12 -18.76 12.30
N PHE A 205 10.70 -17.63 12.68
CA PHE A 205 10.04 -16.55 13.39
C PHE A 205 9.92 -15.29 12.52
N VAL A 206 8.84 -14.54 12.72
CA VAL A 206 8.67 -13.16 12.21
C VAL A 206 8.47 -12.24 13.41
N PHE A 207 9.32 -11.21 13.50
CA PHE A 207 9.31 -10.18 14.54
C PHE A 207 8.76 -8.88 13.94
N SER A 208 7.46 -8.64 14.09
CA SER A 208 6.77 -7.47 13.54
C SER A 208 6.68 -6.33 14.54
N GLY A 209 7.02 -5.11 14.12
CA GLY A 209 6.83 -3.89 14.93
C GLY A 209 7.74 -2.74 14.51
N ALA A 210 7.53 -1.55 15.08
CA ALA A 210 8.28 -0.35 14.74
C ALA A 210 9.80 -0.43 15.07
N PRO A 211 10.63 0.52 14.60
CA PRO A 211 12.04 0.60 14.98
C PRO A 211 12.21 0.80 16.49
N GLY A 212 13.29 0.23 17.04
CA GLY A 212 13.68 0.42 18.44
C GLY A 212 12.77 -0.23 19.49
N THR A 213 11.79 -1.06 19.11
CA THR A 213 10.93 -1.81 20.06
C THR A 213 11.65 -2.98 20.76
N GLY A 214 12.90 -3.29 20.39
CA GLY A 214 13.74 -4.30 21.04
C GLY A 214 13.98 -5.60 20.26
N LYS A 215 13.47 -5.73 19.02
CA LYS A 215 13.55 -6.94 18.18
C LYS A 215 14.92 -7.65 18.20
N THR A 216 16.00 -6.94 17.90
CA THR A 216 17.38 -7.47 17.87
C THR A 216 17.85 -7.96 19.24
N THR A 217 17.61 -7.18 20.30
CA THR A 217 17.93 -7.54 21.69
C THR A 217 17.22 -8.83 22.12
N VAL A 218 15.95 -8.97 21.71
CA VAL A 218 15.14 -10.16 22.00
C VAL A 218 15.59 -11.36 21.17
N ALA A 219 16.07 -11.18 19.94
CA ALA A 219 16.65 -12.27 19.16
C ALA A 219 17.91 -12.86 19.84
N ARG A 220 18.79 -12.01 20.39
CA ARG A 220 19.96 -12.43 21.18
C ARG A 220 19.57 -13.23 22.43
N VAL A 221 18.61 -12.72 23.21
CA VAL A 221 18.12 -13.42 24.41
C VAL A 221 17.35 -14.70 24.06
N MET A 222 16.62 -14.72 22.95
CA MET A 222 15.94 -15.92 22.46
C MET A 222 16.94 -17.02 22.05
N ALA A 223 18.08 -16.67 21.44
CA ALA A 223 19.11 -17.65 21.10
C ALA A 223 19.72 -18.31 22.36
N ASP A 224 20.04 -17.51 23.38
CA ASP A 224 20.51 -18.02 24.68
C ASP A 224 19.47 -18.95 25.34
N ILE A 225 18.18 -18.57 25.31
CA ILE A 225 17.09 -19.45 25.78
C ILE A 225 17.00 -20.74 24.98
N LEU A 226 16.97 -20.67 23.64
CA LEU A 226 16.82 -21.85 22.77
C LEU A 226 18.01 -22.81 22.91
N ALA A 227 19.23 -22.28 23.09
CA ALA A 227 20.42 -23.09 23.32
C ALA A 227 20.39 -23.76 24.71
N ARG A 228 19.98 -23.04 25.77
CA ARG A 228 19.78 -23.62 27.12
C ARG A 228 18.68 -24.68 27.15
N LEU A 229 17.67 -24.55 26.28
CA LEU A 229 16.61 -25.54 26.08
C LEU A 229 16.99 -26.66 25.09
N GLN A 230 18.22 -26.67 24.57
CA GLN A 230 18.74 -27.67 23.61
C GLN A 230 17.95 -27.74 22.28
N LEU A 231 17.22 -26.68 21.94
CA LEU A 231 16.39 -26.57 20.72
C LEU A 231 17.18 -26.06 19.50
N ILE A 232 18.37 -25.49 19.72
CA ILE A 232 19.36 -25.14 18.69
C ILE A 232 20.74 -25.64 19.15
N GLY A 233 21.59 -26.07 18.20
CA GLY A 233 22.88 -26.69 18.50
C GLY A 233 23.98 -25.71 18.96
N ARG A 234 23.82 -24.41 18.74
CA ARG A 234 24.79 -23.36 19.08
C ARG A 234 24.11 -22.08 19.54
N ASN A 235 24.59 -21.50 20.64
CA ASN A 235 24.24 -20.13 21.04
C ASN A 235 25.01 -19.11 20.17
N ASN A 236 24.60 -18.98 18.91
CA ASN A 236 25.15 -18.02 17.95
C ASN A 236 24.00 -17.21 17.32
N VAL A 237 24.22 -15.92 17.11
CA VAL A 237 23.31 -15.03 16.37
C VAL A 237 24.10 -14.28 15.31
N VAL A 238 23.80 -14.56 14.05
CA VAL A 238 24.28 -13.79 12.91
C VAL A 238 23.24 -12.71 12.62
N GLU A 239 23.64 -11.45 12.60
CA GLU A 239 22.78 -10.30 12.32
C GLU A 239 23.14 -9.71 10.96
N THR A 240 22.13 -9.49 10.11
CA THR A 240 22.28 -8.88 8.79
C THR A 240 21.00 -8.13 8.39
N SER A 241 21.04 -7.30 7.35
CA SER A 241 19.87 -6.60 6.80
C SER A 241 19.36 -7.19 5.48
N GLY A 242 18.10 -6.89 5.14
CA GLY A 242 17.52 -7.24 3.84
C GLY A 242 18.35 -6.72 2.66
N LEU A 243 18.79 -5.46 2.71
CA LEU A 243 19.72 -4.87 1.74
C LEU A 243 21.07 -5.60 1.66
N GLU A 244 21.72 -5.92 2.80
CA GLU A 244 23.04 -6.59 2.81
C GLU A 244 23.04 -7.92 2.07
N LEU A 245 21.97 -8.71 2.19
CA LEU A 245 21.82 -10.00 1.53
C LEU A 245 21.64 -9.88 0.00
N THR A 246 21.23 -8.71 -0.51
CA THR A 246 21.10 -8.49 -1.97
C THR A 246 22.43 -8.22 -2.67
N GLY A 247 22.61 -8.75 -3.88
CA GLY A 247 23.78 -8.49 -4.72
C GLY A 247 23.59 -7.29 -5.65
N GLU A 248 24.67 -6.55 -5.92
CA GLU A 248 24.71 -5.53 -6.99
C GLU A 248 24.65 -6.14 -8.41
N PHE A 249 24.98 -7.43 -8.51
CA PHE A 249 25.05 -8.19 -9.76
C PHE A 249 24.30 -9.52 -9.63
N VAL A 250 23.69 -9.98 -10.72
CA VAL A 250 22.91 -11.24 -10.77
C VAL A 250 23.81 -12.43 -10.39
N GLY A 251 23.35 -13.27 -9.46
CA GLY A 251 24.10 -14.43 -8.98
C GLY A 251 25.05 -14.15 -7.80
N HIS A 252 25.35 -12.88 -7.48
CA HIS A 252 26.10 -12.55 -6.26
C HIS A 252 25.23 -12.62 -5.00
N THR A 253 23.92 -12.36 -5.13
CA THR A 253 22.91 -12.48 -4.07
C THR A 253 22.95 -13.86 -3.44
N LYS A 254 22.84 -14.92 -4.26
CA LYS A 254 22.82 -16.31 -3.77
C LYS A 254 24.05 -16.62 -2.92
N LYS A 255 25.25 -16.25 -3.38
CA LYS A 255 26.51 -16.53 -2.67
C LYS A 255 26.60 -15.81 -1.32
N LYS A 256 26.16 -14.55 -1.23
CA LYS A 256 26.05 -13.82 0.05
C LYS A 256 25.12 -14.54 1.03
N VAL A 257 23.94 -14.96 0.56
CA VAL A 257 22.96 -15.67 1.39
C VAL A 257 23.51 -17.00 1.90
N GLU A 258 24.19 -17.77 1.04
CA GLU A 258 24.87 -19.01 1.45
C GLU A 258 26.00 -18.73 2.48
N GLU A 259 26.77 -17.65 2.33
CA GLU A 259 27.82 -17.24 3.29
C GLU A 259 27.28 -16.85 4.68
N GLU A 260 26.15 -16.13 4.78
CA GLU A 260 25.54 -15.81 6.08
C GLU A 260 24.83 -17.01 6.71
N LEU A 261 24.18 -17.87 5.89
CA LEU A 261 23.60 -19.13 6.35
C LEU A 261 24.67 -20.08 6.93
N ASP A 262 25.84 -20.16 6.30
CA ASP A 262 26.97 -20.98 6.77
C ASP A 262 27.49 -20.53 8.15
N LYS A 263 27.59 -19.22 8.39
CA LYS A 263 27.94 -18.67 9.71
C LYS A 263 26.88 -18.98 10.77
N ALA A 264 25.60 -19.00 10.37
CA ALA A 264 24.47 -19.21 11.27
C ALA A 264 24.17 -20.70 11.58
N LYS A 265 24.86 -21.66 10.93
CA LYS A 265 24.60 -23.11 11.07
C LYS A 265 24.49 -23.59 12.52
N GLY A 266 23.33 -24.15 12.85
CA GLY A 266 22.97 -24.66 14.17
C GLY A 266 22.58 -23.60 15.21
N GLY A 267 22.52 -22.31 14.82
CA GLY A 267 22.13 -21.19 15.68
C GLY A 267 20.99 -20.36 15.08
N VAL A 268 21.05 -19.04 15.25
CA VAL A 268 20.02 -18.10 14.79
C VAL A 268 20.58 -17.17 13.69
N LEU A 269 19.83 -17.01 12.60
CA LEU A 269 20.05 -15.95 11.60
C LEU A 269 18.96 -14.88 11.77
N PHE A 270 19.35 -13.68 12.18
CA PHE A 270 18.47 -12.52 12.34
C PHE A 270 18.63 -11.59 11.14
N ILE A 271 17.52 -11.37 10.41
CA ILE A 271 17.46 -10.50 9.23
C ILE A 271 16.58 -9.30 9.59
N ASP A 272 17.16 -8.12 9.79
CA ASP A 272 16.39 -6.89 9.98
C ASP A 272 15.96 -6.27 8.64
N GLU A 273 14.89 -5.49 8.67
CA GLU A 273 14.22 -4.91 7.50
C GLU A 273 13.94 -5.93 6.37
N ALA A 274 13.65 -7.18 6.75
CA ALA A 274 13.56 -8.33 5.86
C ALA A 274 12.56 -8.17 4.69
N TYR A 275 11.55 -7.31 4.85
CA TYR A 275 10.58 -6.95 3.80
C TYR A 275 11.23 -6.38 2.53
N GLU A 276 12.49 -5.91 2.60
CA GLU A 276 13.26 -5.50 1.43
C GLU A 276 13.59 -6.67 0.50
N LEU A 277 13.73 -7.89 1.03
CA LEU A 277 13.87 -9.11 0.24
C LEU A 277 12.62 -9.41 -0.60
N GLY A 278 11.47 -8.83 -0.25
CA GLY A 278 10.25 -8.88 -1.06
C GLY A 278 10.27 -7.96 -2.30
N LYS A 279 11.34 -7.18 -2.52
CA LYS A 279 11.39 -6.14 -3.56
C LYS A 279 12.39 -6.50 -4.68
N GLY A 280 11.90 -6.54 -5.91
CA GLY A 280 12.72 -6.71 -7.10
C GLY A 280 13.32 -8.11 -7.31
N GLN A 281 14.10 -8.26 -8.38
CA GLN A 281 14.63 -9.56 -8.81
C GLN A 281 15.69 -10.11 -7.84
N PHE A 282 16.59 -9.27 -7.32
CA PHE A 282 17.62 -9.67 -6.37
C PHE A 282 17.04 -10.12 -5.01
N GLY A 283 16.02 -9.41 -4.50
CA GLY A 283 15.29 -9.85 -3.30
C GLY A 283 14.63 -11.22 -3.51
N THR A 284 13.98 -11.43 -4.66
CA THR A 284 13.38 -12.73 -5.02
C THR A 284 14.42 -13.86 -5.05
N GLU A 285 15.61 -13.62 -5.61
CA GLU A 285 16.74 -14.56 -5.61
C GLU A 285 17.17 -14.93 -4.16
N ALA A 286 17.23 -13.94 -3.26
CA ALA A 286 17.56 -14.15 -1.85
C ALA A 286 16.49 -14.98 -1.12
N VAL A 287 15.21 -14.63 -1.25
CA VAL A 287 14.12 -15.38 -0.60
C VAL A 287 14.07 -16.83 -1.11
N THR A 288 14.24 -17.06 -2.41
CA THR A 288 14.30 -18.42 -2.96
C THR A 288 15.48 -19.22 -2.39
N THR A 289 16.64 -18.59 -2.20
CA THR A 289 17.82 -19.23 -1.59
C THR A 289 17.58 -19.56 -0.12
N LEU A 290 17.00 -18.63 0.65
CA LEU A 290 16.62 -18.87 2.05
C LEU A 290 15.60 -20.02 2.18
N VAL A 291 14.54 -20.03 1.36
CA VAL A 291 13.50 -21.09 1.39
C VAL A 291 14.07 -22.47 1.01
N ALA A 292 15.09 -22.53 0.14
CA ALA A 292 15.81 -23.77 -0.15
C ALA A 292 16.63 -24.25 1.07
N ALA A 293 17.36 -23.35 1.73
CA ALA A 293 18.13 -23.67 2.94
C ALA A 293 17.24 -24.14 4.10
N MET A 294 16.03 -23.60 4.25
CA MET A 294 15.00 -24.10 5.20
C MET A 294 14.55 -25.55 4.95
N THR A 295 14.90 -26.15 3.81
CA THR A 295 14.61 -27.57 3.49
C THR A 295 15.84 -28.46 3.38
N ASP A 296 17.04 -27.88 3.41
CA ASP A 296 18.28 -28.62 3.24
C ASP A 296 18.79 -29.12 4.61
N PRO A 297 18.95 -30.46 4.82
CA PRO A 297 19.51 -31.01 6.04
C PRO A 297 20.87 -30.43 6.46
N ALA A 298 21.64 -29.84 5.53
CA ALA A 298 22.89 -29.15 5.84
C ALA A 298 22.72 -27.93 6.79
N TYR A 299 21.50 -27.42 6.96
CA TYR A 299 21.15 -26.35 7.89
C TYR A 299 20.19 -26.82 9.01
N ALA A 300 20.17 -28.12 9.33
CA ALA A 300 19.41 -28.63 10.46
C ALA A 300 19.77 -27.88 11.76
N GLY A 301 18.75 -27.52 12.55
CA GLY A 301 18.90 -26.70 13.76
C GLY A 301 19.07 -25.20 13.52
N LEU A 302 19.11 -24.72 12.27
CA LEU A 302 19.08 -23.27 11.97
C LEU A 302 17.69 -22.68 12.23
N THR A 303 17.65 -21.57 12.98
CA THR A 303 16.45 -20.77 13.20
C THR A 303 16.57 -19.41 12.52
N ILE A 304 15.76 -19.15 11.49
CA ILE A 304 15.73 -17.83 10.83
C ILE A 304 14.66 -16.95 11.50
N VAL A 305 15.03 -15.69 11.77
CA VAL A 305 14.18 -14.65 12.38
C VAL A 305 14.14 -13.46 11.44
N PHE A 306 12.95 -13.19 10.87
CA PHE A 306 12.73 -12.05 9.98
C PHE A 306 12.10 -10.88 10.73
N ALA A 307 12.78 -9.74 10.81
CA ALA A 307 12.31 -8.55 11.50
C ALA A 307 11.90 -7.44 10.52
N GLY A 308 10.88 -6.65 10.89
CA GLY A 308 10.44 -5.51 10.09
C GLY A 308 9.10 -4.91 10.49
N TYR A 309 8.58 -4.00 9.65
CA TYR A 309 7.26 -3.40 9.81
C TYR A 309 6.16 -4.43 9.51
N GLN A 310 5.14 -4.50 10.37
CA GLN A 310 4.08 -5.52 10.32
C GLN A 310 3.42 -5.65 8.93
N ALA A 311 2.95 -4.53 8.36
CA ALA A 311 2.27 -4.52 7.06
C ALA A 311 3.18 -4.99 5.91
N ASP A 312 4.46 -4.61 5.91
CA ASP A 312 5.39 -4.97 4.85
C ASP A 312 5.95 -6.39 5.00
N MET A 313 6.07 -6.89 6.24
CA MET A 313 6.34 -8.30 6.51
C MET A 313 5.22 -9.20 6.00
N PHE A 314 3.95 -8.83 6.16
CA PHE A 314 2.83 -9.59 5.59
C PHE A 314 2.85 -9.56 4.05
N LYS A 315 3.08 -8.40 3.41
CA LYS A 315 3.24 -8.31 1.94
C LYS A 315 4.36 -9.22 1.42
N MET A 316 5.51 -9.26 2.10
CA MET A 316 6.65 -10.11 1.74
C MET A 316 6.30 -11.61 1.85
N LEU A 317 5.58 -12.02 2.90
CA LEU A 317 5.15 -13.41 3.09
C LEU A 317 4.10 -13.81 2.05
N ASP A 318 3.14 -12.94 1.76
CA ASP A 318 2.11 -13.20 0.74
C ASP A 318 2.69 -13.31 -0.68
N ALA A 319 3.77 -12.57 -0.96
CA ALA A 319 4.53 -12.70 -2.20
C ALA A 319 5.29 -14.03 -2.35
N ASN A 320 5.55 -14.77 -1.26
CA ASN A 320 6.23 -16.07 -1.32
C ASN A 320 5.58 -17.13 -0.42
N ILE A 321 4.69 -17.93 -1.03
CA ILE A 321 3.98 -19.06 -0.40
C ILE A 321 4.95 -20.04 0.30
N GLY A 322 6.13 -20.28 -0.27
CA GLY A 322 7.13 -21.19 0.30
C GLY A 322 7.76 -20.65 1.60
N LEU A 323 7.86 -19.34 1.75
CA LEU A 323 8.27 -18.68 2.98
C LEU A 323 7.13 -18.68 4.01
N LYS A 324 5.92 -18.28 3.57
CA LYS A 324 4.71 -18.24 4.40
C LYS A 324 4.33 -19.60 5.00
N SER A 325 4.64 -20.70 4.33
CA SER A 325 4.39 -22.06 4.85
C SER A 325 5.43 -22.57 5.85
N ARG A 326 6.54 -21.85 6.07
CA ARG A 326 7.67 -22.29 6.92
C ARG A 326 7.86 -21.41 8.17
N VAL A 327 7.41 -20.16 8.14
CA VAL A 327 7.25 -19.34 9.34
C VAL A 327 6.09 -19.89 10.17
N LYS A 328 6.38 -20.34 11.39
CA LYS A 328 5.36 -20.85 12.34
C LYS A 328 5.04 -19.86 13.45
N HIS A 329 5.92 -18.89 13.69
CA HIS A 329 5.91 -18.10 14.91
C HIS A 329 5.94 -16.60 14.62
N PHE A 330 4.81 -15.94 14.88
CA PHE A 330 4.65 -14.49 14.76
C PHE A 330 4.74 -13.87 16.16
N ILE A 331 5.71 -12.97 16.35
CA ILE A 331 5.91 -12.21 17.58
C ILE A 331 5.76 -10.73 17.23
N GLU A 332 4.79 -10.08 17.88
CA GLU A 332 4.47 -8.68 17.68
C GLU A 332 5.10 -7.85 18.81
N PHE A 333 5.73 -6.76 18.42
CA PHE A 333 6.45 -5.84 19.29
C PHE A 333 5.71 -4.49 19.26
N PRO A 334 4.76 -4.26 20.19
CA PRO A 334 3.98 -3.03 20.22
C PRO A 334 4.87 -1.81 20.49
N ASP A 335 4.41 -0.64 20.03
CA ASP A 335 5.03 0.63 20.35
C ASP A 335 5.01 0.93 21.85
N TRP A 336 6.00 1.72 22.27
CA TRP A 336 6.28 2.02 23.67
C TRP A 336 5.42 3.18 24.16
N THR A 337 4.78 3.00 25.31
CA THR A 337 4.03 4.05 26.01
C THR A 337 4.95 5.00 26.77
N ALA A 338 4.41 6.13 27.23
CA ALA A 338 5.15 7.09 28.04
C ALA A 338 5.68 6.49 29.36
N ASP A 339 4.94 5.54 29.94
CA ASP A 339 5.31 4.79 31.13
C ASP A 339 6.45 3.80 30.82
N ASP A 340 6.39 3.08 29.69
CA ASP A 340 7.46 2.21 29.22
C ASP A 340 8.79 3.00 29.03
N CYS A 341 8.69 4.18 28.39
CA CYS A 341 9.83 5.06 28.13
C CYS A 341 10.42 5.63 29.43
N SER A 342 9.56 6.06 30.35
CA SER A 342 9.97 6.52 31.68
C SER A 342 10.65 5.39 32.46
N HIS A 343 10.13 4.16 32.40
CA HIS A 343 10.73 3.01 33.05
C HIS A 343 12.13 2.67 32.52
N LEU A 344 12.35 2.71 31.20
CA LEU A 344 13.69 2.53 30.65
C LEU A 344 14.64 3.66 31.11
N PHE A 345 14.17 4.91 31.17
CA PHE A 345 14.99 6.02 31.69
C PHE A 345 15.41 5.77 33.15
N TYR A 346 14.48 5.38 34.05
CA TYR A 346 14.85 5.00 35.42
C TYR A 346 15.79 3.81 35.48
N LYS A 347 15.65 2.83 34.59
CA LYS A 347 16.61 1.73 34.52
C LYS A 347 18.01 2.23 34.16
N MET A 348 18.15 3.15 33.19
CA MET A 348 19.45 3.74 32.86
C MET A 348 20.05 4.59 33.99
N VAL A 349 19.21 5.28 34.79
CA VAL A 349 19.64 5.96 36.02
C VAL A 349 20.26 4.96 36.99
N THR A 350 19.53 3.89 37.33
CA THR A 350 19.97 2.86 38.29
C THR A 350 21.19 2.08 37.80
N ASP A 351 21.15 1.54 36.57
CA ASP A 351 22.21 0.70 35.98
C ASP A 351 23.56 1.44 35.88
N LYS A 352 23.53 2.78 35.74
CA LYS A 352 24.73 3.64 35.68
C LYS A 352 25.05 4.33 37.01
N SER A 353 24.28 4.04 38.07
CA SER A 353 24.39 4.58 39.44
C SER A 353 24.27 6.11 39.52
N PHE A 354 23.29 6.69 38.83
CA PHE A 354 22.91 8.10 38.97
C PHE A 354 21.76 8.27 39.98
N GLU A 355 21.61 9.49 40.49
CA GLU A 355 20.50 9.88 41.37
C GLU A 355 19.69 11.01 40.74
N LEU A 356 18.41 11.13 41.13
CA LEU A 356 17.50 12.17 40.64
C LEU A 356 17.25 13.20 41.74
N ASP A 357 17.49 14.46 41.40
CA ASP A 357 17.34 15.63 42.29
C ASP A 357 15.90 15.82 42.84
N SER A 358 14.89 15.29 42.16
CA SER A 358 13.50 15.35 42.64
C SER A 358 12.57 14.31 42.01
N ASP A 359 11.62 13.81 42.81
CA ASP A 359 10.45 13.05 42.34
C ASP A 359 9.62 13.78 41.28
N ARG A 360 9.71 15.12 41.18
CA ARG A 360 9.09 15.93 40.12
C ARG A 360 9.52 15.52 38.71
N THR A 361 10.61 14.77 38.56
CA THR A 361 11.04 14.18 37.29
C THR A 361 9.99 13.20 36.73
N LYS A 362 9.24 12.49 37.59
CA LYS A 362 8.23 11.49 37.21
C LYS A 362 7.09 12.06 36.34
N PRO A 363 6.30 13.04 36.80
CA PRO A 363 5.26 13.64 35.96
C PRO A 363 5.81 14.39 34.75
N LEU A 364 7.05 14.91 34.82
CA LEU A 364 7.68 15.62 33.69
C LEU A 364 8.01 14.66 32.54
N LEU A 365 8.64 13.52 32.82
CA LEU A 365 8.93 12.50 31.81
C LEU A 365 7.65 11.91 31.21
N LEU A 366 6.66 11.58 32.04
CA LEU A 366 5.37 11.06 31.57
C LEU A 366 4.65 12.07 30.66
N LYS A 367 4.59 13.36 31.02
CA LYS A 367 3.99 14.39 30.16
C LYS A 367 4.79 14.57 28.86
N GLY A 368 6.12 14.64 28.95
CA GLY A 368 7.00 14.83 27.80
C GLY A 368 6.90 13.69 26.78
N PHE A 369 7.01 12.43 27.23
CA PHE A 369 6.86 11.28 26.33
C PHE A 369 5.45 11.17 25.74
N LYS A 370 4.38 11.50 26.48
CA LYS A 370 3.02 11.60 25.91
C LYS A 370 2.92 12.62 24.76
N THR A 371 3.70 13.71 24.79
CA THR A 371 3.79 14.68 23.69
C THR A 371 4.70 14.22 22.54
N VAL A 372 5.77 13.45 22.83
CA VAL A 372 6.78 13.07 21.82
C VAL A 372 6.42 11.79 21.05
N ILE A 373 5.80 10.79 21.68
CA ILE A 373 5.49 9.48 21.05
C ILE A 373 4.65 9.62 19.77
N PRO A 374 3.60 10.47 19.69
CA PRO A 374 2.80 10.62 18.47
C PRO A 374 3.49 11.41 17.34
N LEU A 375 4.74 11.85 17.52
CA LEU A 375 5.47 12.61 16.50
C LEU A 375 6.14 11.66 15.49
N LYS A 376 5.75 11.75 14.21
CA LYS A 376 6.39 11.04 13.08
C LYS A 376 7.92 11.08 13.20
N GLY A 377 8.55 9.91 13.18
CA GLY A 377 9.98 9.72 13.42
C GLY A 377 10.31 9.12 14.78
N TRP A 378 9.31 8.84 15.63
CA TRP A 378 9.47 8.06 16.85
C TRP A 378 10.06 6.67 16.59
N GLY A 379 11.04 6.30 17.42
CA GLY A 379 11.81 5.06 17.34
C GLY A 379 11.99 4.37 18.70
N ASN A 380 11.01 4.50 19.60
CA ASN A 380 10.93 3.78 20.87
C ASN A 380 12.22 3.86 21.70
N ALA A 381 12.82 2.75 22.11
CA ALA A 381 14.01 2.74 22.95
C ALA A 381 15.18 3.54 22.35
N ARG A 382 15.33 3.56 21.02
CA ARG A 382 16.39 4.31 20.31
C ARG A 382 16.29 5.81 20.59
N ASP A 383 15.09 6.34 20.77
CA ASP A 383 14.87 7.74 21.09
C ASP A 383 14.94 8.03 22.60
N VAL A 384 14.56 7.08 23.46
CA VAL A 384 14.84 7.18 24.91
C VAL A 384 16.35 7.20 25.19
N HIS A 385 17.15 6.47 24.40
CA HIS A 385 18.62 6.56 24.44
C HIS A 385 19.13 7.95 24.02
N LYS A 386 18.72 8.49 22.85
CA LYS A 386 19.09 9.86 22.45
C LYS A 386 18.68 10.91 23.48
N PHE A 387 17.50 10.74 24.08
CA PHE A 387 17.02 11.62 25.14
C PHE A 387 17.89 11.52 26.40
N TRP A 388 18.28 10.32 26.82
CA TRP A 388 19.26 10.12 27.88
C TRP A 388 20.60 10.83 27.56
N ASP A 389 21.11 10.70 26.33
CA ASP A 389 22.37 11.31 25.93
C ASP A 389 22.30 12.86 25.97
N ALA A 390 21.17 13.44 25.53
CA ALA A 390 20.91 14.89 25.63
C ALA A 390 20.79 15.38 27.10
N VAL A 391 20.19 14.57 28.00
CA VAL A 391 20.19 14.87 29.44
C VAL A 391 21.61 14.86 30.01
N MET A 392 22.46 13.93 29.57
CA MET A 392 23.86 13.86 29.99
C MET A 392 24.69 15.03 29.46
N GLU A 393 24.44 15.50 28.23
CA GLU A 393 25.08 16.70 27.66
C GLU A 393 24.69 17.99 28.42
N ASN A 394 23.40 18.14 28.75
CA ASN A 394 22.93 19.24 29.61
C ASN A 394 23.58 19.18 31.00
N ARG A 395 23.63 17.99 31.63
CA ARG A 395 24.27 17.78 32.93
C ARG A 395 25.75 18.16 32.90
N ALA A 396 26.50 17.73 31.88
CA ALA A 396 27.92 18.08 31.72
C ALA A 396 28.11 19.58 31.49
N THR A 397 27.21 20.23 30.75
CA THR A 397 27.21 21.69 30.55
C THR A 397 26.97 22.43 31.88
N ARG A 398 26.04 21.94 32.70
CA ARG A 398 25.77 22.47 34.06
C ARG A 398 26.97 22.30 35.00
N GLU A 399 27.65 21.16 35.00
CA GLU A 399 28.84 20.91 35.82
C GLU A 399 30.03 21.82 35.42
N ASN A 400 30.20 22.11 34.13
CA ASN A 400 31.22 23.05 33.65
C ASN A 400 30.98 24.50 34.08
N VAL A 401 29.72 24.92 34.28
CA VAL A 401 29.35 26.29 34.70
C VAL A 401 29.29 26.42 36.22
N THR A 402 28.83 25.37 36.90
CA THR A 402 28.72 25.30 38.36
C THR A 402 29.20 23.93 38.85
N PRO A 403 30.47 23.80 39.28
CA PRO A 403 31.00 22.55 39.81
C PRO A 403 30.30 22.17 41.12
N SER A 404 29.38 21.19 41.05
CA SER A 404 28.89 20.48 42.24
C SER A 404 30.05 19.72 42.89
N GLY A 405 30.01 19.58 44.22
CA GLY A 405 31.06 18.92 45.00
C GLY A 405 31.32 17.46 44.55
N GLU A 406 32.57 17.03 44.73
CA GLU A 406 33.18 15.81 44.20
C GLU A 406 32.23 14.60 44.03
N GLY A 407 32.12 14.09 42.80
CA GLY A 407 31.61 12.76 42.51
C GLY A 407 30.08 12.56 42.55
N THR A 408 29.28 13.59 42.87
CA THR A 408 27.83 13.47 42.98
C THR A 408 27.12 13.31 41.62
N LYS A 409 26.78 12.06 41.26
CA LYS A 409 26.07 11.66 40.01
C LYS A 409 24.58 12.08 39.97
N ILE A 410 24.28 13.33 40.31
CA ILE A 410 22.90 13.84 40.36
C ILE A 410 22.48 14.43 39.00
N ILE A 411 21.30 14.05 38.51
CA ILE A 411 20.61 14.66 37.37
C ILE A 411 19.52 15.61 37.91
N ALA A 412 19.52 16.87 37.48
CA ALA A 412 18.56 17.87 37.92
C ALA A 412 17.30 17.90 37.04
N VAL A 413 16.18 18.37 37.61
CA VAL A 413 14.90 18.48 36.89
C VAL A 413 15.01 19.38 35.65
N ASP A 414 15.82 20.44 35.71
CA ASP A 414 16.03 21.34 34.58
C ASP A 414 16.91 20.73 33.47
N ASP A 415 17.85 19.82 33.76
CA ASP A 415 18.61 19.07 32.74
C ASP A 415 17.65 18.26 31.84
N VAL A 416 16.70 17.58 32.49
CA VAL A 416 15.65 16.74 31.88
C VAL A 416 14.65 17.58 31.09
N LYS A 417 14.24 18.73 31.65
CA LYS A 417 13.29 19.67 31.04
C LYS A 417 13.87 20.35 29.79
N LEU A 418 15.14 20.75 29.82
CA LEU A 418 15.81 21.39 28.68
C LEU A 418 15.98 20.38 27.54
N ALA A 419 16.39 19.14 27.85
CA ALA A 419 16.44 18.05 26.88
C ALA A 419 15.07 17.80 26.24
N MET A 420 14.00 17.70 27.04
CA MET A 420 12.65 17.41 26.54
C MET A 420 12.12 18.52 25.62
N ASN A 421 12.34 19.79 25.99
CA ASN A 421 11.98 20.93 25.14
C ASN A 421 12.71 20.92 23.79
N SER A 422 14.01 20.61 23.78
CA SER A 422 14.80 20.48 22.55
C SER A 422 14.29 19.34 21.67
N PHE A 423 14.02 18.18 22.27
CA PHE A 423 13.56 16.97 21.58
C PHE A 423 12.16 17.14 20.94
N VAL A 424 11.27 17.89 21.59
CA VAL A 424 9.97 18.29 21.01
C VAL A 424 10.17 19.27 19.84
N ALA A 425 10.99 20.30 20.01
CA ALA A 425 11.20 21.34 18.99
C ALA A 425 11.79 20.79 17.69
N GLU A 426 12.81 19.91 17.79
CA GLU A 426 13.41 19.20 16.66
C GLU A 426 12.34 18.42 15.85
N ARG A 427 11.48 17.67 16.55
CA ARG A 427 10.50 16.73 15.97
C ARG A 427 9.20 17.37 15.50
N GLN A 428 8.94 18.61 15.89
CA GLN A 428 7.90 19.44 15.30
C GLN A 428 8.37 20.12 14.00
N GLY A 429 9.62 19.91 13.59
CA GLY A 429 10.22 20.58 12.42
C GLY A 429 10.58 22.03 12.69
N THR A 430 10.60 22.44 13.96
CA THR A 430 10.74 23.82 14.41
C THR A 430 12.22 24.23 14.41
N SER A 431 12.83 24.25 13.22
CA SER A 431 14.06 25.01 12.97
C SER A 431 13.87 26.45 13.47
N ALA A 432 14.95 27.06 13.98
CA ALA A 432 14.94 28.21 14.90
C ALA A 432 14.48 29.56 14.29
N ASN A 433 13.28 29.57 13.71
CA ASN A 433 12.61 30.71 13.09
C ASN A 433 11.09 30.66 13.34
N THR A 434 10.68 30.14 14.50
CA THR A 434 9.39 30.51 15.09
C THR A 434 9.43 32.01 15.42
N LYS A 435 8.96 32.82 14.46
CA LYS A 435 8.18 34.01 14.82
C LYS A 435 7.26 33.59 15.95
N LYS A 436 7.31 34.32 17.08
CA LYS A 436 6.55 34.06 18.31
C LYS A 436 5.17 33.49 17.97
N LEU A 437 4.85 32.30 18.47
CA LEU A 437 3.45 31.92 18.65
C LEU A 437 2.77 33.09 19.38
N SER A 438 1.64 33.55 18.87
CA SER A 438 0.88 34.61 19.52
C SER A 438 0.48 34.17 20.93
N ALA A 439 0.44 35.10 21.87
CA ALA A 439 0.06 34.81 23.27
C ALA A 439 -1.44 34.41 23.43
N ASP A 440 -2.15 34.25 22.31
CA ASP A 440 -3.49 33.69 22.20
C ASP A 440 -3.54 32.85 20.89
N PRO A 441 -3.91 31.55 20.95
CA PRO A 441 -4.18 30.73 19.77
C PRO A 441 -5.40 31.20 18.97
N PHE A 442 -6.42 31.78 19.62
CA PHE A 442 -7.66 32.20 18.98
C PHE A 442 -7.51 33.48 18.14
N ALA A 443 -6.42 34.24 18.32
CA ALA A 443 -6.12 35.42 17.51
C ALA A 443 -5.99 35.11 16.00
N ALA A 444 -5.58 33.90 15.64
CA ALA A 444 -5.57 33.44 14.24
C ALA A 444 -7.00 33.23 13.68
N LEU A 445 -7.96 32.86 14.54
CA LEU A 445 -9.36 32.70 14.19
C LEU A 445 -10.09 34.05 14.11
N ASP A 446 -9.74 35.03 14.97
CA ASP A 446 -10.26 36.41 14.92
C ASP A 446 -9.77 37.20 13.69
N ALA A 447 -8.67 36.79 13.07
CA ALA A 447 -8.22 37.34 11.78
C ALA A 447 -9.16 36.92 10.62
N LEU A 448 -9.73 35.71 10.70
CA LEU A 448 -10.69 35.18 9.74
C LEU A 448 -12.06 35.88 9.87
N TYR A 449 -12.99 35.59 8.96
CA TYR A 449 -14.24 36.33 8.84
C TYR A 449 -15.44 35.48 9.28
N ARG A 450 -16.25 36.00 10.22
CA ARG A 450 -17.43 35.34 10.81
C ARG A 450 -17.15 33.91 11.29
N MET A 451 -16.28 33.80 12.29
CA MET A 451 -15.88 32.53 12.91
C MET A 451 -16.32 32.40 14.37
N ASP A 452 -17.24 33.25 14.81
CA ASP A 452 -17.71 33.35 16.20
C ASP A 452 -18.33 32.04 16.71
N ASP A 453 -19.06 31.32 15.86
CA ASP A 453 -19.68 30.04 16.24
C ASP A 453 -18.67 28.88 16.28
N VAL A 454 -17.66 28.89 15.38
CA VAL A 454 -16.50 27.99 15.46
C VAL A 454 -15.69 28.26 16.73
N LYS A 455 -15.47 29.53 17.05
CA LYS A 455 -14.76 29.97 18.26
C LYS A 455 -15.48 29.53 19.53
N LYS A 456 -16.81 29.68 19.61
CA LYS A 456 -17.63 29.14 20.72
C LYS A 456 -17.45 27.63 20.88
N VAL A 457 -17.56 26.84 19.80
CA VAL A 457 -17.44 25.38 19.90
C VAL A 457 -16.04 24.95 20.37
N LEU A 458 -14.98 25.59 19.84
CA LEU A 458 -13.60 25.31 20.27
C LEU A 458 -13.32 25.78 21.72
N GLN A 459 -13.96 26.86 22.17
CA GLN A 459 -13.91 27.31 23.56
C GLN A 459 -14.65 26.33 24.49
N THR A 460 -15.87 25.91 24.17
CA THR A 460 -16.60 24.90 24.97
C THR A 460 -15.84 23.57 25.05
N LEU A 461 -15.18 23.14 23.97
CA LEU A 461 -14.32 21.95 23.98
C LEU A 461 -13.09 22.12 24.86
N ARG A 462 -12.38 23.25 24.77
CA ARG A 462 -11.28 23.58 25.69
C ARG A 462 -11.75 23.55 27.14
N ASP A 463 -12.83 24.26 27.45
CA ASP A 463 -13.31 24.44 28.82
C ASP A 463 -13.72 23.10 29.45
N ALA A 464 -14.36 22.20 28.66
CA ALA A 464 -14.67 20.84 29.10
C ALA A 464 -13.43 19.98 29.36
N TYR A 465 -12.38 20.11 28.54
CA TYR A 465 -11.11 19.38 28.72
C TYR A 465 -10.28 19.93 29.89
N GLU A 466 -10.27 21.25 30.10
CA GLU A 466 -9.63 21.88 31.26
C GLU A 466 -10.31 21.44 32.57
N ILE A 467 -11.65 21.42 32.62
CA ILE A 467 -12.41 20.93 33.78
C ILE A 467 -12.15 19.46 34.05
N ALA A 468 -12.23 18.58 33.04
CA ALA A 468 -11.94 17.15 33.21
C ALA A 468 -10.52 16.89 33.74
N SER A 469 -9.54 17.67 33.27
CA SER A 469 -8.14 17.61 33.76
C SER A 469 -7.96 18.15 35.18
N VAL A 470 -8.90 18.94 35.72
CA VAL A 470 -8.90 19.40 37.12
C VAL A 470 -9.63 18.40 38.02
N ASP A 471 -10.76 17.87 37.55
CA ASP A 471 -11.57 16.87 38.27
C ASP A 471 -10.92 15.47 38.30
N GLY A 472 -9.88 15.25 37.49
CA GLY A 472 -9.12 14.00 37.44
C GLY A 472 -9.83 12.86 36.70
N VAL A 473 -10.75 13.21 35.80
CA VAL A 473 -11.56 12.26 35.01
C VAL A 473 -11.06 12.24 33.57
N ASP A 474 -11.19 11.10 32.87
CA ASP A 474 -10.90 11.05 31.44
C ASP A 474 -11.79 12.05 30.67
N PRO A 475 -11.21 12.94 29.84
CA PRO A 475 -11.97 13.96 29.13
C PRO A 475 -12.90 13.34 28.07
N PRO A 476 -14.06 13.95 27.78
CA PRO A 476 -14.99 13.44 26.78
C PRO A 476 -14.31 13.41 25.40
N PRO A 477 -14.43 12.32 24.62
CA PRO A 477 -13.68 12.16 23.38
C PRO A 477 -13.97 13.30 22.39
N LEU A 478 -12.90 13.93 21.89
CA LEU A 478 -12.90 15.11 21.00
C LEU A 478 -13.78 14.97 19.75
N GLY A 479 -14.05 13.73 19.34
CA GLY A 479 -14.93 13.41 18.22
C GLY A 479 -14.38 13.84 16.86
N HIS A 480 -15.28 13.90 15.89
CA HIS A 480 -14.97 14.29 14.51
C HIS A 480 -15.93 15.37 14.03
N PHE A 481 -15.45 16.23 13.12
CA PHE A 481 -16.13 17.46 12.74
C PHE A 481 -16.74 17.39 11.34
N VAL A 482 -17.87 18.06 11.18
CA VAL A 482 -18.59 18.22 9.93
C VAL A 482 -18.62 19.71 9.59
N PHE A 483 -18.09 20.09 8.43
CA PHE A 483 -18.01 21.48 7.96
C PHE A 483 -18.98 21.67 6.79
N ASP A 484 -20.20 22.16 7.08
CA ASP A 484 -21.27 22.26 6.09
C ASP A 484 -21.31 23.62 5.40
N GLY A 485 -21.33 23.64 4.07
CA GLY A 485 -21.66 24.86 3.33
C GLY A 485 -21.12 24.89 1.90
N SER A 486 -21.46 25.95 1.19
CA SER A 486 -21.09 26.17 -0.22
C SER A 486 -19.57 26.24 -0.46
N PRO A 487 -19.09 26.07 -1.70
CA PRO A 487 -17.68 26.28 -2.04
C PRO A 487 -17.19 27.69 -1.70
N GLY A 488 -15.93 27.77 -1.26
CA GLY A 488 -15.27 29.05 -0.98
C GLY A 488 -15.73 29.77 0.30
N THR A 489 -16.51 29.15 1.19
CA THR A 489 -16.93 29.77 2.48
C THR A 489 -15.82 29.82 3.55
N GLY A 490 -14.68 29.15 3.33
CA GLY A 490 -13.49 29.21 4.20
C GLY A 490 -13.09 27.91 4.91
N LYS A 491 -13.89 26.84 4.74
CA LYS A 491 -13.71 25.51 5.39
C LYS A 491 -12.26 25.04 5.52
N THR A 492 -11.52 24.93 4.42
CA THR A 492 -10.12 24.47 4.39
C THR A 492 -9.18 25.36 5.23
N THR A 493 -9.33 26.68 5.14
CA THR A 493 -8.55 27.64 5.92
C THR A 493 -8.81 27.51 7.42
N VAL A 494 -10.07 27.26 7.79
CA VAL A 494 -10.48 27.06 9.18
C VAL A 494 -10.00 25.72 9.71
N ALA A 495 -9.94 24.66 8.90
CA ALA A 495 -9.37 23.38 9.31
C ALA A 495 -7.89 23.51 9.72
N ARG A 496 -7.11 24.35 9.01
CA ARG A 496 -5.70 24.65 9.37
C ARG A 496 -5.58 25.40 10.69
N VAL A 497 -6.32 26.51 10.85
CA VAL A 497 -6.31 27.27 12.11
C VAL A 497 -6.85 26.43 13.28
N MET A 498 -7.84 25.57 13.04
CA MET A 498 -8.34 24.62 14.04
C MET A 498 -7.27 23.61 14.45
N ALA A 499 -6.47 23.07 13.51
CA ALA A 499 -5.36 22.19 13.84
C ALA A 499 -4.31 22.91 14.73
N GLU A 500 -3.91 24.13 14.36
CA GLU A 500 -2.99 24.96 15.16
C GLU A 500 -3.54 25.20 16.58
N ILE A 501 -4.83 25.51 16.73
CA ILE A 501 -5.50 25.70 18.02
C ILE A 501 -5.51 24.38 18.82
N LEU A 502 -6.04 23.28 18.26
CA LEU A 502 -6.12 21.98 18.94
C LEU A 502 -4.74 21.49 19.39
N ALA A 503 -3.68 21.74 18.61
CA ALA A 503 -2.31 21.41 18.98
C ALA A 503 -1.74 22.31 20.09
N SER A 504 -2.05 23.61 20.06
CA SER A 504 -1.66 24.53 21.15
C SER A 504 -2.33 24.20 22.49
N LEU A 505 -3.52 23.60 22.45
CA LEU A 505 -4.26 23.07 23.60
C LEU A 505 -3.80 21.66 24.02
N GLY A 506 -2.89 21.03 23.27
CA GLY A 506 -2.42 19.67 23.53
C GLY A 506 -3.43 18.56 23.25
N LEU A 507 -4.52 18.85 22.53
CA LEU A 507 -5.60 17.91 22.19
C LEU A 507 -5.23 17.00 21.01
N ILE A 508 -4.33 17.47 20.14
CA ILE A 508 -3.63 16.71 19.10
C ILE A 508 -2.13 17.01 19.20
N ALA A 509 -1.26 16.12 18.75
CA ALA A 509 0.18 16.28 18.91
C ALA A 509 0.80 17.32 17.96
N ARG A 510 0.12 17.63 16.85
CA ARG A 510 0.62 18.48 15.76
C ARG A 510 -0.49 19.30 15.12
N GLY A 511 -0.20 20.57 14.86
CA GLY A 511 -1.11 21.48 14.14
C GLY A 511 -1.11 21.30 12.62
N HIS A 512 -0.93 20.08 12.12
CA HIS A 512 -0.90 19.81 10.68
C HIS A 512 -2.25 19.31 10.16
N VAL A 513 -2.51 19.59 8.88
CA VAL A 513 -3.68 19.09 8.15
C VAL A 513 -3.19 18.32 6.92
N GLU A 514 -3.61 17.07 6.78
CA GLU A 514 -3.56 16.35 5.51
C GLU A 514 -4.86 16.66 4.73
N GLU A 515 -4.73 17.22 3.52
CA GLU A 515 -5.89 17.65 2.71
C GLU A 515 -6.15 16.70 1.54
N THR A 516 -7.34 16.13 1.51
CA THR A 516 -7.82 15.24 0.44
C THR A 516 -9.25 15.57 0.04
N SER A 517 -9.80 14.82 -0.91
CA SER A 517 -11.22 14.88 -1.28
C SER A 517 -11.82 13.48 -1.38
N GLY A 518 -13.15 13.36 -1.28
CA GLY A 518 -13.80 12.04 -1.29
C GLY A 518 -13.46 11.20 -2.54
N HIS A 519 -13.43 11.81 -3.73
CA HIS A 519 -12.98 11.16 -4.97
C HIS A 519 -11.52 10.64 -4.87
N LYS A 520 -10.63 11.31 -4.12
CA LYS A 520 -9.25 10.84 -3.92
C LYS A 520 -9.12 9.71 -2.90
N MET A 521 -10.16 9.42 -2.12
CA MET A 521 -10.21 8.28 -1.20
C MET A 521 -10.80 7.03 -1.84
N CYS A 522 -11.71 7.18 -2.80
CA CYS A 522 -12.19 6.06 -3.63
C CYS A 522 -11.05 5.51 -4.50
N GLY A 523 -10.80 4.19 -4.44
CA GLY A 523 -9.85 3.52 -5.33
C GLY A 523 -10.33 3.47 -6.78
N GLN A 524 -9.41 3.21 -7.71
CA GLN A 524 -9.73 2.89 -9.12
C GLN A 524 -10.00 1.39 -9.30
N TYR A 525 -9.48 0.55 -8.38
CA TYR A 525 -9.63 -0.90 -8.39
C TYR A 525 -10.26 -1.42 -7.09
N VAL A 526 -11.00 -2.53 -7.16
CA VAL A 526 -11.65 -3.14 -5.98
C VAL A 526 -10.60 -3.58 -4.97
N GLY A 527 -10.75 -3.17 -3.70
CA GLY A 527 -9.78 -3.46 -2.64
C GLY A 527 -8.60 -2.47 -2.53
N GLU A 528 -8.41 -1.58 -3.52
CA GLU A 528 -7.39 -0.52 -3.44
C GLU A 528 -7.78 0.55 -2.40
N THR A 529 -9.06 0.91 -2.38
CA THR A 529 -9.68 1.93 -1.51
C THR A 529 -9.24 1.84 -0.06
N LYS A 530 -9.19 0.63 0.50
CA LYS A 530 -8.81 0.37 1.90
C LYS A 530 -7.39 0.87 2.22
N ASN A 531 -6.46 0.68 1.30
CA ASN A 531 -5.07 1.12 1.45
C ASN A 531 -4.97 2.64 1.29
N VAL A 532 -5.68 3.22 0.32
CA VAL A 532 -5.71 4.68 0.10
C VAL A 532 -6.22 5.43 1.33
N VAL A 533 -7.31 4.96 1.95
CA VAL A 533 -7.84 5.54 3.20
C VAL A 533 -6.83 5.44 4.35
N LYS A 534 -6.21 4.26 4.56
CA LYS A 534 -5.19 4.08 5.60
C LYS A 534 -3.93 4.92 5.34
N ASP A 535 -3.51 5.11 4.09
CA ASP A 535 -2.38 5.97 3.73
C ASP A 535 -2.64 7.47 3.99
N TYR A 536 -3.87 7.95 3.84
CA TYR A 536 -4.23 9.32 4.24
C TYR A 536 -4.28 9.47 5.78
N LEU A 537 -4.81 8.48 6.49
CA LEU A 537 -4.84 8.47 7.96
C LEU A 537 -3.42 8.40 8.57
N ASN A 538 -2.53 7.59 8.00
CA ASN A 538 -1.11 7.52 8.38
C ASN A 538 -0.36 8.85 8.16
N ARG A 539 -0.76 9.66 7.15
CA ARG A 539 -0.24 11.02 6.95
C ARG A 539 -0.84 12.03 7.94
N ALA A 540 -2.09 11.86 8.33
CA ALA A 540 -2.78 12.67 9.32
C ALA A 540 -2.43 12.32 10.79
N GLN A 541 -1.62 11.28 11.05
CA GLN A 541 -1.40 10.75 12.40
C GLN A 541 -0.90 11.83 13.39
N GLY A 542 -1.64 12.00 14.50
CA GLY A 542 -1.40 13.03 15.51
C GLY A 542 -1.82 14.45 15.13
N GLY A 543 -2.56 14.62 14.04
CA GLY A 543 -3.07 15.90 13.52
C GLY A 543 -4.49 15.79 12.96
N VAL A 544 -4.79 16.56 11.92
CA VAL A 544 -6.13 16.64 11.30
C VAL A 544 -6.15 16.04 9.89
N LEU A 545 -7.18 15.25 9.58
CA LEU A 545 -7.49 14.77 8.23
C LEU A 545 -8.69 15.54 7.66
N PHE A 546 -8.47 16.39 6.66
CA PHE A 546 -9.52 17.18 6.01
C PHE A 546 -9.94 16.56 4.67
N ILE A 547 -11.22 16.19 4.56
CA ILE A 547 -11.81 15.56 3.37
C ILE A 547 -12.85 16.51 2.76
N ASP A 548 -12.49 17.18 1.66
CA ASP A 548 -13.44 18.03 0.92
C ASP A 548 -14.34 17.21 -0.01
N GLU A 549 -15.54 17.73 -0.29
CA GLU A 549 -16.57 17.06 -1.10
C GLU A 549 -16.83 15.60 -0.65
N ALA A 550 -16.81 15.35 0.66
CA ALA A 550 -16.80 14.01 1.26
C ALA A 550 -18.00 13.14 0.86
N TYR A 551 -19.15 13.77 0.57
CA TYR A 551 -20.36 13.12 0.06
C TYR A 551 -20.17 12.32 -1.24
N SER A 552 -19.09 12.56 -1.99
CA SER A 552 -18.69 11.72 -3.12
C SER A 552 -18.36 10.27 -2.72
N MET A 553 -17.97 10.03 -1.46
CA MET A 553 -17.83 8.69 -0.88
C MET A 553 -19.17 8.07 -0.47
N GLY A 554 -20.24 8.85 -0.33
CA GLY A 554 -21.59 8.33 -0.02
C GLY A 554 -22.23 7.57 -1.18
N ARG A 555 -21.63 7.57 -2.38
CA ARG A 555 -22.23 7.04 -3.62
C ARG A 555 -21.33 5.97 -4.25
N GLY A 556 -21.96 4.93 -4.80
CA GLY A 556 -21.27 3.80 -5.47
C GLY A 556 -20.59 2.79 -4.53
N GLN A 557 -20.05 1.72 -5.10
CA GLN A 557 -19.46 0.60 -4.34
C GLN A 557 -18.12 0.97 -3.69
N PHE A 558 -17.23 1.64 -4.44
CA PHE A 558 -15.94 2.14 -3.93
C PHE A 558 -16.12 3.20 -2.83
N GLY A 559 -17.17 4.03 -2.93
CA GLY A 559 -17.51 5.01 -1.90
C GLY A 559 -17.86 4.35 -0.57
N LYS A 560 -18.74 3.33 -0.60
CA LYS A 560 -19.05 2.53 0.61
C LYS A 560 -17.80 1.87 1.20
N GLU A 561 -16.94 1.29 0.37
CA GLU A 561 -15.66 0.73 0.84
C GLU A 561 -14.76 1.77 1.53
N ALA A 562 -14.74 3.02 1.05
CA ALA A 562 -14.01 4.12 1.69
C ALA A 562 -14.64 4.52 3.03
N VAL A 563 -15.97 4.67 3.09
CA VAL A 563 -16.72 5.00 4.32
C VAL A 563 -16.53 3.92 5.39
N ASP A 564 -16.68 2.65 5.02
CA ASP A 564 -16.55 1.54 5.98
C ASP A 564 -15.10 1.41 6.47
N SER A 565 -14.11 1.59 5.60
CA SER A 565 -12.68 1.60 5.98
C SER A 565 -12.31 2.78 6.90
N LEU A 566 -12.98 3.92 6.71
CA LEU A 566 -12.81 5.09 7.57
C LEU A 566 -13.44 4.84 8.95
N VAL A 567 -14.64 4.27 9.03
CA VAL A 567 -15.30 3.89 10.30
C VAL A 567 -14.54 2.79 11.04
N GLU A 568 -13.96 1.83 10.33
CA GLU A 568 -13.03 0.79 10.84
C GLU A 568 -11.84 1.47 11.54
N ALA A 569 -11.13 2.35 10.84
CA ALA A 569 -9.94 3.01 11.36
C ALA A 569 -10.23 4.05 12.47
N MET A 570 -11.41 4.67 12.50
CA MET A 570 -11.87 5.53 13.61
C MET A 570 -12.10 4.77 14.93
N THR A 571 -11.97 3.45 14.94
CA THR A 571 -12.10 2.60 16.14
C THR A 571 -10.84 1.79 16.42
N ASP A 572 -9.85 1.86 15.54
CA ASP A 572 -8.53 1.27 15.72
C ASP A 572 -7.64 2.21 16.57
N PRO A 573 -7.09 1.75 17.72
CA PRO A 573 -6.20 2.53 18.56
C PRO A 573 -4.97 3.11 17.86
N GLN A 574 -4.54 2.57 16.71
CA GLN A 574 -3.44 3.10 15.90
C GLN A 574 -3.66 4.57 15.48
N TYR A 575 -4.92 4.98 15.28
CA TYR A 575 -5.30 6.31 14.82
C TYR A 575 -5.87 7.20 15.95
N ALA A 576 -5.74 6.77 17.21
CA ALA A 576 -6.09 7.58 18.37
C ALA A 576 -5.30 8.90 18.35
N GLY A 577 -6.02 10.03 18.39
CA GLY A 577 -5.42 11.37 18.22
C GLY A 577 -5.40 11.90 16.78
N VAL A 578 -6.03 11.22 15.82
CA VAL A 578 -6.40 11.80 14.52
C VAL A 578 -7.80 12.42 14.61
N VAL A 579 -7.92 13.69 14.24
CA VAL A 579 -9.22 14.36 14.11
C VAL A 579 -9.63 14.38 12.64
N VAL A 580 -10.71 13.68 12.29
CA VAL A 580 -11.27 13.70 10.93
C VAL A 580 -12.26 14.86 10.79
N VAL A 581 -12.17 15.56 9.66
CA VAL A 581 -13.04 16.67 9.28
C VAL A 581 -13.59 16.41 7.89
N ILE A 582 -14.90 16.18 7.78
CA ILE A 582 -15.59 16.05 6.49
C ILE A 582 -16.23 17.38 6.10
N ALA A 583 -16.12 17.73 4.82
CA ALA A 583 -16.68 18.96 4.28
C ALA A 583 -17.57 18.69 3.05
N GLY A 584 -18.64 19.48 2.90
CA GLY A 584 -19.57 19.36 1.78
C GLY A 584 -20.82 20.22 1.93
N TYR A 585 -21.85 19.92 1.12
CA TYR A 585 -23.14 20.59 1.19
C TYR A 585 -24.02 20.04 2.32
N PRO A 586 -24.85 20.87 2.98
CA PRO A 586 -25.64 20.43 4.15
C PRO A 586 -26.57 19.24 3.90
N ARG A 587 -27.12 19.10 2.68
CA ARG A 587 -27.98 17.98 2.28
C ARG A 587 -27.15 16.72 2.01
N ASP A 588 -26.26 16.75 1.02
CA ASP A 588 -25.46 15.57 0.63
C ASP A 588 -24.63 14.97 1.79
N ILE A 589 -24.19 15.80 2.75
CA ILE A 589 -23.51 15.33 3.97
C ILE A 589 -24.48 14.73 4.98
N SER A 590 -25.69 15.26 5.15
CA SER A 590 -26.75 14.60 5.92
C SER A 590 -27.08 13.23 5.30
N ASP A 591 -27.33 13.18 3.98
CA ASP A 591 -27.67 11.96 3.26
C ASP A 591 -26.56 10.89 3.41
N MET A 592 -25.29 11.28 3.32
CA MET A 592 -24.14 10.40 3.55
C MET A 592 -24.06 9.89 5.00
N LEU A 593 -24.33 10.73 6.00
CA LEU A 593 -24.32 10.32 7.41
C LEU A 593 -25.49 9.38 7.72
N ASP A 594 -26.67 9.65 7.17
CA ASP A 594 -27.85 8.78 7.32
C ASP A 594 -27.69 7.43 6.62
N CYS A 595 -26.84 7.31 5.59
CA CYS A 595 -26.48 6.03 4.99
C CYS A 595 -25.65 5.09 5.91
N ASN A 596 -25.00 5.58 6.97
CA ASN A 596 -24.21 4.72 7.87
C ASN A 596 -24.24 5.24 9.32
N ALA A 597 -24.97 4.53 10.20
CA ALA A 597 -25.08 4.86 11.62
C ALA A 597 -23.74 4.86 12.38
N GLY A 598 -22.74 4.07 11.93
CA GLY A 598 -21.38 4.10 12.46
C GLY A 598 -20.65 5.41 12.14
N LEU A 599 -20.92 6.01 10.98
CA LEU A 599 -20.42 7.34 10.61
C LEU A 599 -21.15 8.43 11.43
N LYS A 600 -22.50 8.40 11.44
CA LYS A 600 -23.35 9.38 12.14
C LYS A 600 -23.08 9.48 13.66
N SER A 601 -22.66 8.39 14.30
CA SER A 601 -22.34 8.35 15.73
C SER A 601 -20.95 8.91 16.09
N ARG A 602 -20.01 9.00 15.13
CA ARG A 602 -18.63 9.49 15.36
C ARG A 602 -18.46 10.97 15.02
N PHE A 603 -19.26 11.49 14.10
CA PHE A 603 -19.27 12.90 13.70
C PHE A 603 -20.16 13.76 14.61
N THR A 604 -19.69 14.01 15.83
CA THR A 604 -20.42 14.70 16.90
C THR A 604 -20.56 16.22 16.71
N HIS A 605 -19.66 16.88 15.98
CA HIS A 605 -19.59 18.33 15.92
C HIS A 605 -19.90 18.89 14.53
N ARG A 606 -21.09 19.45 14.35
CA ARG A 606 -21.56 20.05 13.08
C ARG A 606 -21.38 21.57 13.08
N LEU A 607 -20.54 22.10 12.20
CA LEU A 607 -20.18 23.51 12.08
C LEU A 607 -20.73 24.10 10.77
N PRO A 608 -21.67 25.06 10.82
CA PRO A 608 -22.25 25.68 9.62
C PRO A 608 -21.35 26.80 9.08
N PHE A 609 -21.08 26.76 7.77
CA PHE A 609 -20.38 27.78 6.99
C PHE A 609 -21.36 28.40 5.98
N PRO A 610 -22.23 29.35 6.40
CA PRO A 610 -23.22 29.96 5.51
C PRO A 610 -22.58 30.75 4.37
N ASP A 611 -23.34 30.92 3.28
CA ASP A 611 -22.97 31.83 2.20
C ASP A 611 -22.80 33.27 2.71
N TRP A 612 -21.80 33.95 2.15
CA TRP A 612 -21.39 35.29 2.55
C TRP A 612 -22.39 36.33 2.04
N ALA A 613 -22.84 37.23 2.90
CA ALA A 613 -23.72 38.30 2.43
C ALA A 613 -22.93 39.32 1.55
N PRO A 614 -23.59 40.10 0.69
CA PRO A 614 -22.91 41.09 -0.14
C PRO A 614 -22.14 42.17 0.64
N LYS A 615 -22.44 42.40 1.93
CA LYS A 615 -21.66 43.27 2.82
C LYS A 615 -20.31 42.61 3.18
N ASP A 616 -20.37 41.38 3.68
CA ASP A 616 -19.25 40.51 4.05
C ASP A 616 -18.19 40.43 2.94
N CYS A 617 -18.67 40.32 1.69
CA CYS A 617 -17.83 40.30 0.50
C CYS A 617 -17.03 41.59 0.29
N VAL A 618 -17.61 42.76 0.60
CA VAL A 618 -16.91 44.07 0.57
C VAL A 618 -15.89 44.15 1.69
N GLU A 619 -16.21 43.69 2.90
CA GLU A 619 -15.27 43.70 4.03
C GLU A 619 -14.05 42.79 3.79
N CYS A 620 -14.27 41.60 3.20
CA CYS A 620 -13.18 40.74 2.75
C CYS A 620 -12.32 41.41 1.67
N PHE A 621 -12.94 42.07 0.69
CA PHE A 621 -12.22 42.84 -0.33
C PHE A 621 -11.39 43.97 0.28
N LYS A 622 -11.93 44.71 1.26
CA LYS A 622 -11.22 45.76 2.02
C LYS A 622 -10.04 45.20 2.82
N LYS A 623 -10.22 44.08 3.54
CA LYS A 623 -9.10 43.37 4.20
C LYS A 623 -8.01 42.99 3.17
N LYS A 624 -8.37 42.35 2.04
CA LYS A 624 -7.44 41.95 0.97
C LYS A 624 -6.71 43.15 0.34
N ALA A 625 -7.37 44.30 0.22
CA ALA A 625 -6.77 45.56 -0.25
C ALA A 625 -5.72 46.08 0.74
N ALA A 626 -6.09 46.22 2.02
CA ALA A 626 -5.21 46.72 3.07
C ALA A 626 -3.95 45.86 3.24
N THR A 627 -4.09 44.52 3.25
CA THR A 627 -2.96 43.58 3.34
C THR A 627 -1.96 43.69 2.17
N LYS A 628 -2.38 44.24 1.02
CA LYS A 628 -1.50 44.48 -0.15
C LYS A 628 -1.09 45.96 -0.31
N GLU A 629 -1.41 46.79 0.68
CA GLU A 629 -1.17 48.25 0.72
C GLU A 629 -1.93 49.03 -0.39
N PHE A 630 -3.12 48.57 -0.76
CA PHE A 630 -3.98 49.27 -1.73
C PHE A 630 -4.96 50.22 -1.06
N GLN A 631 -5.07 51.42 -1.64
CA GLN A 631 -6.13 52.37 -1.33
C GLN A 631 -7.32 52.16 -2.28
N LEU A 632 -8.52 52.45 -1.79
CA LEU A 632 -9.77 52.36 -2.54
C LEU A 632 -10.34 53.78 -2.72
N GLU A 633 -10.76 54.12 -3.94
CA GLU A 633 -11.39 55.40 -4.22
C GLU A 633 -12.75 55.54 -3.52
N ALA A 634 -13.05 56.72 -2.96
CA ALA A 634 -14.30 56.99 -2.24
C ALA A 634 -15.54 56.69 -3.11
N GLY A 635 -16.35 55.71 -2.70
CA GLY A 635 -17.53 55.21 -3.43
C GLY A 635 -17.36 53.82 -4.06
N VAL A 636 -16.14 53.28 -4.16
CA VAL A 636 -15.91 51.89 -4.65
C VAL A 636 -16.69 50.85 -3.83
N GLU A 637 -16.86 51.07 -2.52
CA GLU A 637 -17.58 50.16 -1.62
C GLU A 637 -19.06 49.98 -2.00
N GLN A 638 -19.71 51.02 -2.52
CA GLN A 638 -21.11 50.97 -2.97
C GLN A 638 -21.24 50.17 -4.28
N ILE A 639 -20.28 50.36 -5.20
CA ILE A 639 -20.19 49.61 -6.47
C ILE A 639 -19.96 48.12 -6.18
N LEU A 640 -19.02 47.79 -5.27
CA LEU A 640 -18.77 46.41 -4.84
C LEU A 640 -20.00 45.78 -4.18
N LEU A 641 -20.69 46.49 -3.28
CA LEU A 641 -21.92 46.01 -2.64
C LEU A 641 -23.01 45.68 -3.67
N GLN A 642 -23.20 46.53 -4.67
CA GLN A 642 -24.20 46.34 -5.72
C GLN A 642 -23.79 45.21 -6.69
N GLY A 643 -22.51 45.13 -7.05
CA GLY A 643 -21.95 44.04 -7.84
C GLY A 643 -22.10 42.68 -7.17
N PHE A 644 -21.75 42.55 -5.88
CA PHE A 644 -21.93 41.30 -5.13
C PHE A 644 -23.41 40.92 -4.95
N LYS A 645 -24.33 41.89 -4.79
CA LYS A 645 -25.79 41.62 -4.79
C LYS A 645 -26.31 41.03 -6.11
N VAL A 646 -25.65 41.30 -7.24
CA VAL A 646 -25.97 40.69 -8.54
C VAL A 646 -25.29 39.34 -8.67
N LEU A 647 -23.98 39.25 -8.39
CA LEU A 647 -23.21 38.01 -8.50
C LEU A 647 -23.71 36.90 -7.57
N SER A 648 -24.23 37.22 -6.38
CA SER A 648 -24.81 36.26 -5.44
C SER A 648 -26.20 35.74 -5.85
N ARG A 649 -26.79 36.28 -6.92
CA ARG A 649 -28.05 35.80 -7.52
C ARG A 649 -27.84 35.04 -8.83
N LEU A 650 -26.62 35.08 -9.38
CA LEU A 650 -26.25 34.37 -10.60
C LEU A 650 -25.66 33.00 -10.26
N GLY A 651 -25.89 32.03 -11.14
CA GLY A 651 -25.33 30.67 -11.01
C GLY A 651 -23.80 30.68 -10.83
N GLY A 652 -23.29 29.68 -10.10
CA GLY A 652 -21.86 29.52 -9.84
C GLY A 652 -21.27 30.46 -8.77
N TRP A 653 -22.08 31.05 -7.90
CA TRP A 653 -21.59 31.82 -6.74
C TRP A 653 -20.70 30.96 -5.82
N SER A 654 -19.57 31.53 -5.39
CA SER A 654 -18.49 30.80 -4.70
C SER A 654 -17.77 31.60 -3.61
N ASN A 655 -18.47 32.58 -3.01
CA ASN A 655 -18.04 33.33 -1.81
C ASN A 655 -16.62 33.91 -1.93
N ALA A 656 -15.68 33.47 -1.08
CA ALA A 656 -14.31 33.98 -1.09
C ALA A 656 -13.56 33.74 -2.40
N ARG A 657 -13.89 32.68 -3.16
CA ARG A 657 -13.32 32.44 -4.51
C ARG A 657 -13.78 33.53 -5.48
N ASP A 658 -15.03 34.00 -5.35
CA ASP A 658 -15.56 35.06 -6.20
C ASP A 658 -15.02 36.45 -5.86
N VAL A 659 -14.94 36.79 -4.57
CA VAL A 659 -14.21 37.99 -4.07
C VAL A 659 -12.75 37.94 -4.51
N GLY A 660 -12.14 36.75 -4.46
CA GLY A 660 -10.81 36.46 -4.97
C GLY A 660 -10.66 36.85 -6.44
N GLY A 661 -11.39 36.20 -7.33
CA GLY A 661 -11.32 36.45 -8.77
C GLY A 661 -11.78 37.85 -9.19
N LEU A 662 -12.65 38.53 -8.42
CA LEU A 662 -12.99 39.93 -8.67
C LEU A 662 -11.83 40.86 -8.33
N TRP A 663 -11.11 40.60 -7.23
CA TRP A 663 -9.87 41.30 -6.93
C TRP A 663 -8.82 41.10 -8.04
N ASP A 664 -8.66 39.87 -8.54
CA ASP A 664 -7.67 39.58 -9.58
C ASP A 664 -8.08 40.14 -10.96
N ALA A 665 -9.38 40.33 -11.22
CA ALA A 665 -9.89 41.11 -12.36
C ALA A 665 -9.63 42.61 -12.19
N ALA A 666 -9.99 43.22 -11.06
CA ALA A 666 -9.76 44.64 -10.78
C ALA A 666 -8.27 45.01 -10.75
N TYR A 667 -7.40 44.09 -10.30
CA TYR A 667 -5.95 44.25 -10.39
C TYR A 667 -5.44 44.24 -11.84
N ARG A 668 -6.01 43.39 -12.72
CA ARG A 668 -5.71 43.40 -14.17
C ARG A 668 -6.13 44.71 -14.83
N GLU A 669 -7.33 45.22 -14.53
CA GLU A 669 -7.79 46.52 -15.03
C GLU A 669 -6.88 47.68 -14.57
N ARG A 670 -6.54 47.74 -13.27
CA ARG A 670 -5.55 48.72 -12.77
C ARG A 670 -4.20 48.56 -13.48
N ALA A 671 -3.73 47.34 -13.71
CA ALA A 671 -2.45 47.11 -14.38
C ALA A 671 -2.47 47.54 -15.86
N ALA A 672 -3.60 47.37 -16.55
CA ALA A 672 -3.82 47.90 -17.89
C ALA A 672 -3.82 49.43 -17.90
N ARG A 673 -4.56 50.07 -16.97
CA ARG A 673 -4.54 51.54 -16.79
C ARG A 673 -3.13 52.06 -16.52
N SER A 674 -2.42 51.46 -15.56
CA SER A 674 -1.07 51.84 -15.14
C SER A 674 -0.07 51.82 -16.30
N LYS A 675 -0.17 50.83 -17.21
CA LYS A 675 0.63 50.80 -18.45
C LYS A 675 0.28 51.91 -19.45
N GLN A 676 -0.96 52.40 -19.47
CA GLN A 676 -1.42 53.44 -20.39
C GLN A 676 -1.17 54.86 -19.86
N THR A 677 -1.27 55.08 -18.55
CA THR A 677 -1.15 56.42 -17.93
C THR A 677 0.21 56.66 -17.25
N GLY A 678 1.03 55.63 -17.05
CA GLY A 678 2.26 55.71 -16.27
C GLY A 678 2.06 55.82 -14.75
N ASP A 679 0.80 55.80 -14.27
CA ASP A 679 0.45 55.91 -12.85
C ASP A 679 0.90 54.66 -12.07
N THR A 680 1.83 54.83 -11.13
CA THR A 680 2.33 53.76 -10.25
C THR A 680 1.52 53.61 -8.96
N ASN A 681 0.62 54.54 -8.62
CA ASN A 681 -0.05 54.55 -7.31
C ASN A 681 -0.90 53.29 -7.07
N LYS A 682 -0.86 52.77 -5.83
CA LYS A 682 -1.66 51.61 -5.40
C LYS A 682 -3.15 51.96 -5.16
N LEU A 683 -3.74 52.78 -6.04
CA LEU A 683 -5.14 53.19 -5.99
C LEU A 683 -5.99 52.37 -6.97
N LEU A 684 -7.02 51.71 -6.42
CA LEU A 684 -8.13 51.10 -7.16
C LEU A 684 -9.28 52.10 -7.27
N THR A 685 -9.69 52.37 -8.51
CA THR A 685 -10.71 53.36 -8.89
C THR A 685 -12.05 52.72 -9.16
N LYS A 686 -13.11 53.54 -9.21
CA LYS A 686 -14.46 53.12 -9.63
C LYS A 686 -14.45 52.44 -11.00
N SER A 687 -13.64 52.94 -11.94
CA SER A 687 -13.61 52.40 -13.32
C SER A 687 -12.99 51.01 -13.40
N ASP A 688 -11.91 50.73 -12.66
CA ASP A 688 -11.28 49.40 -12.65
C ASP A 688 -12.27 48.34 -12.11
N ILE A 689 -13.02 48.72 -11.07
CA ILE A 689 -13.97 47.86 -10.35
C ILE A 689 -15.24 47.62 -11.19
N ASP A 690 -15.80 48.66 -11.81
CA ASP A 690 -16.99 48.55 -12.65
C ASP A 690 -16.72 47.68 -13.89
N LYS A 691 -15.59 47.87 -14.58
CA LYS A 691 -15.18 46.99 -15.70
C LYS A 691 -15.01 45.53 -15.25
N ALA A 692 -14.31 45.30 -14.14
CA ALA A 692 -14.09 43.96 -13.59
C ALA A 692 -15.40 43.26 -13.17
N LEU A 693 -16.38 44.02 -12.66
CA LEU A 693 -17.72 43.53 -12.36
C LEU A 693 -18.53 43.20 -13.61
N ARG A 694 -18.53 44.09 -14.63
CA ARG A 694 -19.24 43.86 -15.90
C ARG A 694 -18.76 42.58 -16.58
N SER A 695 -17.45 42.43 -16.79
CA SER A 695 -16.86 41.18 -17.32
C SER A 695 -17.35 39.96 -16.53
N LYS A 696 -17.19 39.93 -15.20
CA LYS A 696 -17.64 38.79 -14.38
C LYS A 696 -19.15 38.51 -14.44
N ILE A 697 -19.98 39.51 -14.67
CA ILE A 697 -21.44 39.37 -14.78
C ILE A 697 -21.82 38.86 -16.17
N ASP A 698 -21.19 39.39 -17.22
CA ASP A 698 -21.52 39.05 -18.61
C ASP A 698 -20.96 37.67 -19.00
N ASP A 699 -19.76 37.31 -18.50
CA ASP A 699 -19.20 35.93 -18.58
C ASP A 699 -20.19 34.89 -18.03
N ARG A 700 -20.90 35.22 -16.93
CA ARG A 700 -21.90 34.33 -16.29
C ARG A 700 -23.21 34.25 -17.05
N LYS A 701 -23.67 35.34 -17.67
CA LYS A 701 -24.88 35.32 -18.52
C LYS A 701 -24.66 34.41 -19.72
N ALA A 702 -23.60 34.65 -20.48
CA ALA A 702 -23.24 33.84 -21.64
C ALA A 702 -23.11 32.33 -21.32
N GLY A 703 -22.49 31.99 -20.18
CA GLY A 703 -22.40 30.61 -19.70
C GLY A 703 -23.72 30.00 -19.20
N THR A 704 -24.73 30.82 -18.88
CA THR A 704 -26.08 30.38 -18.53
C THR A 704 -26.91 30.15 -19.80
N ASP A 705 -26.84 31.10 -20.76
CA ASP A 705 -27.57 31.04 -22.04
C ASP A 705 -27.14 29.82 -22.88
N GLN A 706 -25.82 29.54 -22.94
CA GLN A 706 -25.30 28.32 -23.60
C GLN A 706 -25.82 27.03 -22.95
N LYS A 707 -26.02 27.02 -21.63
CA LYS A 707 -26.55 25.85 -20.91
C LYS A 707 -28.03 25.64 -21.21
N SER A 708 -28.78 26.71 -21.48
CA SER A 708 -30.19 26.64 -21.89
C SER A 708 -30.40 26.02 -23.28
N MET A 709 -29.40 26.08 -24.18
CA MET A 709 -29.49 25.48 -25.53
C MET A 709 -29.10 23.99 -25.60
N LEU A 710 -28.50 23.43 -24.54
CA LEU A 710 -27.92 22.08 -24.55
C LEU A 710 -28.52 21.13 -23.49
N GLY A 711 -29.65 21.48 -22.85
CA GLY A 711 -30.21 20.74 -21.71
C GLY A 711 -31.73 20.82 -21.56
N GLY A 712 -32.49 20.50 -22.61
CA GLY A 712 -33.94 20.70 -22.66
C GLY A 712 -34.84 19.63 -22.04
N ARG A 713 -34.71 19.30 -20.73
CA ARG A 713 -35.78 18.80 -19.84
C ARG A 713 -35.25 18.33 -18.47
N ALA A 714 -35.63 19.03 -17.39
CA ALA A 714 -36.00 18.48 -16.06
C ALA A 714 -36.03 19.58 -14.97
N ALA A 715 -37.17 20.25 -14.82
CA ALA A 715 -37.65 20.93 -13.60
C ALA A 715 -38.97 21.64 -13.94
N GLY A 716 -40.08 21.13 -13.41
CA GLY A 716 -41.34 21.86 -13.32
C GLY A 716 -41.76 21.91 -11.86
N ASP A 717 -42.48 22.97 -11.49
CA ASP A 717 -43.48 23.06 -10.42
C ASP A 717 -44.25 24.38 -10.69
N ASP A 718 -45.52 24.44 -10.30
CA ASP A 718 -46.51 25.38 -10.86
C ASP A 718 -46.63 26.72 -10.12
N ASP A 719 -47.11 27.76 -10.83
CA ASP A 719 -48.15 28.67 -10.34
C ASP A 719 -48.86 29.38 -11.54
N GLU A 720 -50.11 29.80 -11.36
CA GLU A 720 -50.98 30.33 -12.42
C GLU A 720 -50.88 31.86 -12.61
N SER A 721 -50.86 32.33 -13.87
CA SER A 721 -51.72 33.44 -14.34
C SER A 721 -51.57 33.73 -15.85
N ALA A 722 -52.70 33.86 -16.54
CA ALA A 722 -52.81 34.19 -17.97
C ALA A 722 -53.40 35.61 -18.15
N PRO A 723 -53.63 36.14 -19.39
CA PRO A 723 -53.27 35.65 -20.73
C PRO A 723 -52.56 36.73 -21.61
N VAL A 724 -52.34 36.47 -22.92
CA VAL A 724 -52.82 37.30 -24.08
C VAL A 724 -52.06 37.05 -25.41
N ARG A 725 -52.82 36.58 -26.42
CA ARG A 725 -52.72 36.74 -27.91
C ARG A 725 -51.51 36.24 -28.74
N MET A 726 -51.91 35.54 -29.82
CA MET A 726 -51.20 35.28 -31.09
C MET A 726 -51.03 36.56 -31.94
N VAL A 727 -50.07 36.56 -32.89
CA VAL A 727 -50.27 36.96 -34.32
C VAL A 727 -49.32 36.12 -35.22
N ASP A 728 -49.75 35.85 -36.45
CA ASP A 728 -49.21 34.94 -37.46
C ASP A 728 -47.89 35.32 -38.19
N SER A 729 -47.42 34.34 -38.98
CA SER A 729 -47.05 34.44 -40.42
C SER A 729 -45.59 34.67 -40.89
N SER A 730 -45.03 33.55 -41.39
CA SER A 730 -44.63 33.37 -42.80
C SER A 730 -43.25 33.78 -43.36
N ALA A 731 -42.91 33.09 -44.45
CA ALA A 731 -42.02 33.46 -45.57
C ALA A 731 -40.49 33.55 -45.34
N ALA A 732 -39.77 32.63 -46.00
CA ALA A 732 -38.42 32.90 -46.51
C ALA A 732 -38.49 33.78 -47.78
N PRO A 733 -37.36 34.34 -48.22
CA PRO A 733 -36.91 33.99 -49.58
C PRO A 733 -35.43 33.58 -49.64
N SER A 734 -34.92 33.39 -50.86
CA SER A 734 -33.75 32.55 -51.16
C SER A 734 -32.71 33.22 -52.08
N SER A 735 -31.64 32.47 -52.38
CA SER A 735 -30.70 32.68 -53.50
C SER A 735 -29.62 33.77 -53.30
N SER A 736 -28.48 33.77 -54.02
CA SER A 736 -27.98 32.80 -55.02
C SER A 736 -26.45 32.87 -55.23
N GLY A 737 -25.84 31.73 -55.56
CA GLY A 737 -24.63 31.63 -56.41
C GLY A 737 -23.25 31.93 -55.80
N GLN A 738 -22.13 31.50 -56.41
CA GLN A 738 -22.02 30.44 -57.42
C GLN A 738 -20.57 29.86 -57.50
N VAL A 739 -20.48 28.53 -57.44
CA VAL A 739 -19.62 27.60 -58.23
C VAL A 739 -18.30 28.11 -58.84
N GLN A 740 -17.18 27.46 -58.50
CA GLN A 740 -16.33 26.61 -59.38
C GLN A 740 -15.36 25.81 -58.48
N ASP A 741 -15.29 24.47 -58.51
CA ASP A 741 -14.78 23.56 -59.57
C ASP A 741 -13.26 23.73 -59.82
N ARG A 742 -12.41 22.69 -59.97
CA ARG A 742 -12.56 21.21 -59.84
C ARG A 742 -11.20 20.51 -60.08
N ASP A 743 -11.06 19.26 -59.59
CA ASP A 743 -10.45 18.10 -60.28
C ASP A 743 -8.93 18.12 -60.69
N GLN A 744 -8.25 16.99 -61.01
CA GLN A 744 -8.67 15.59 -61.19
C GLN A 744 -7.51 14.56 -60.96
N ASP A 745 -7.85 13.26 -61.05
CA ASP A 745 -7.03 12.14 -61.61
C ASP A 745 -5.83 11.54 -60.81
N VAL A 746 -5.46 10.24 -60.89
CA VAL A 746 -6.04 8.97 -61.46
C VAL A 746 -5.23 7.78 -60.86
N GLU A 747 -5.55 6.46 -60.90
CA GLU A 747 -6.53 5.68 -61.67
C GLU A 747 -7.51 4.84 -60.80
N ASN A 748 -7.74 3.56 -61.14
CA ASN A 748 -8.95 2.76 -60.84
C ASN A 748 -8.69 1.26 -61.19
N LYS A 749 -9.73 0.39 -61.09
CA LYS A 749 -9.89 -1.00 -61.61
C LYS A 749 -9.29 -2.12 -60.75
N ASN A 750 -9.83 -3.35 -60.71
CA ASN A 750 -11.16 -3.98 -61.02
C ASN A 750 -11.20 -5.30 -60.18
N GLU A 751 -12.20 -6.19 -60.07
CA GLU A 751 -13.27 -6.75 -60.93
C GLU A 751 -14.49 -7.16 -60.03
N ARG A 752 -15.78 -6.84 -60.34
CA ARG A 752 -16.82 -7.60 -61.12
C ARG A 752 -17.41 -8.85 -60.42
N GLU A 753 -18.71 -9.21 -60.54
CA GLU A 753 -19.95 -8.58 -61.09
C GLU A 753 -21.21 -9.30 -60.51
N GLU A 754 -22.43 -8.99 -61.02
CA GLU A 754 -23.77 -9.58 -60.71
C GLU A 754 -24.42 -9.14 -59.36
N CYS A 755 -25.69 -8.69 -59.23
CA CYS A 755 -27.02 -9.00 -59.82
C CYS A 755 -27.74 -10.22 -59.20
N ALA A 756 -29.06 -10.24 -58.93
CA ALA A 756 -30.08 -9.17 -58.79
C ALA A 756 -31.35 -9.75 -58.10
N GLU A 757 -32.22 -8.86 -57.58
CA GLU A 757 -33.68 -8.96 -57.28
C GLU A 757 -34.40 -10.25 -56.77
N GLN A 758 -35.44 -9.99 -55.94
CA GLN A 758 -36.67 -10.79 -55.67
C GLN A 758 -36.67 -12.05 -54.75
N GLN A 759 -37.62 -12.00 -53.79
CA GLN A 759 -38.53 -13.09 -53.33
C GLN A 759 -37.97 -14.36 -52.63
N CYS A 760 -38.67 -15.05 -51.72
CA CYS A 760 -39.88 -14.74 -50.92
C CYS A 760 -39.90 -15.65 -49.64
N GLU A 761 -41.03 -15.67 -48.93
CA GLU A 761 -41.57 -16.76 -48.08
C GLU A 761 -40.78 -17.27 -46.86
N LEU A 762 -41.44 -17.15 -45.70
CA LEU A 762 -41.86 -18.32 -44.90
C LEU A 762 -43.31 -18.09 -44.45
N GLU A 763 -44.08 -19.17 -44.28
CA GLU A 763 -45.56 -19.17 -44.34
C GLU A 763 -46.27 -19.25 -42.97
N LEU A 764 -47.61 -19.39 -43.03
CA LEU A 764 -48.57 -19.81 -41.98
C LEU A 764 -49.09 -18.70 -41.03
N GLU A 765 -50.40 -18.53 -40.82
CA GLU A 765 -51.60 -19.06 -41.53
C GLU A 765 -52.84 -18.18 -41.22
N GLU A 766 -53.83 -18.11 -42.10
CA GLU A 766 -55.08 -17.34 -41.90
C GLU A 766 -56.29 -18.21 -41.49
N VAL A 767 -57.21 -17.64 -40.71
CA VAL A 767 -58.65 -17.94 -40.76
C VAL A 767 -59.40 -16.61 -40.48
N LEU A 768 -59.95 -15.84 -41.43
CA LEU A 768 -60.95 -16.03 -42.53
C LEU A 768 -62.36 -15.54 -42.17
N LEU A 769 -63.06 -15.03 -43.20
CA LEU A 769 -64.46 -14.58 -43.28
C LEU A 769 -64.81 -13.24 -42.61
N ASP A 770 -65.59 -12.35 -43.25
CA ASP A 770 -65.85 -12.14 -44.68
C ASP A 770 -66.54 -10.75 -44.84
N ASP A 771 -66.33 -10.07 -45.97
CA ASP A 771 -66.97 -8.77 -46.25
C ASP A 771 -67.74 -8.84 -47.59
N VAL A 772 -69.01 -8.43 -47.60
CA VAL A 772 -69.90 -8.57 -48.78
C VAL A 772 -70.31 -7.22 -49.33
N SER A 773 -69.89 -6.98 -50.59
CA SER A 773 -70.10 -5.76 -51.38
C SER A 773 -71.56 -5.26 -51.48
N GLY A 774 -71.76 -3.93 -51.41
CA GLY A 774 -73.05 -3.28 -51.65
C GLY A 774 -72.93 -1.83 -52.14
N ASP A 775 -73.02 -1.64 -53.46
CA ASP A 775 -72.84 -0.39 -54.23
C ASP A 775 -73.79 0.79 -53.88
N GLY A 776 -73.26 2.02 -54.01
CA GLY A 776 -73.98 3.20 -54.53
C GLY A 776 -74.96 3.99 -53.63
N GLY A 777 -74.62 5.25 -53.30
CA GLY A 777 -75.59 6.21 -52.78
C GLY A 777 -75.02 7.58 -52.37
N ASN A 778 -75.43 8.67 -53.03
CA ASN A 778 -75.00 10.04 -52.72
C ASN A 778 -76.03 10.78 -51.84
N GLY A 779 -75.60 11.31 -50.70
CA GLY A 779 -76.41 12.18 -49.82
C GLY A 779 -75.78 12.32 -48.44
N GLY A 780 -75.48 13.55 -48.00
CA GLY A 780 -74.85 13.80 -46.69
C GLY A 780 -75.83 14.27 -45.62
N LEU A 781 -75.55 13.92 -44.36
CA LEU A 781 -76.13 14.48 -43.14
C LEU A 781 -75.17 14.21 -41.96
N ASP A 782 -75.06 15.20 -41.06
CA ASP A 782 -74.72 15.19 -39.63
C ASP A 782 -73.49 14.40 -39.06
N PRO A 783 -72.86 14.91 -37.98
CA PRO A 783 -71.73 14.24 -37.33
C PRO A 783 -72.16 13.03 -36.49
N VAL A 784 -71.47 11.90 -36.67
CA VAL A 784 -71.74 10.65 -35.93
C VAL A 784 -71.44 10.81 -34.44
N CYS A 785 -72.42 10.50 -33.60
CA CYS A 785 -72.27 10.46 -32.15
C CYS A 785 -71.54 9.18 -31.73
N THR A 786 -70.58 9.29 -30.79
CA THR A 786 -69.94 8.12 -30.17
C THR A 786 -70.95 7.33 -29.32
N PRO A 787 -70.96 5.98 -29.35
CA PRO A 787 -71.90 5.21 -28.54
C PRO A 787 -71.64 5.42 -27.05
N VAL A 788 -72.62 5.96 -26.34
CA VAL A 788 -72.69 5.82 -24.88
C VAL A 788 -73.08 4.37 -24.60
N ALA A 789 -72.37 3.70 -23.69
CA ALA A 789 -72.69 2.33 -23.30
C ALA A 789 -74.06 2.31 -22.60
N GLU A 790 -75.09 1.79 -23.29
CA GLU A 790 -76.43 1.66 -22.71
C GLU A 790 -76.45 0.59 -21.60
N ARG A 791 -77.33 0.81 -20.62
CA ARG A 791 -77.44 0.01 -19.40
C ARG A 791 -78.40 -1.17 -19.61
N ASP A 792 -77.97 -2.37 -19.26
CA ASP A 792 -78.77 -3.59 -19.38
C ASP A 792 -80.11 -3.50 -18.60
N PRO A 793 -81.26 -3.81 -19.23
CA PRO A 793 -82.57 -3.73 -18.60
C PRO A 793 -82.74 -4.73 -17.43
N GLY A 794 -82.60 -4.23 -16.19
CA GLY A 794 -82.92 -4.99 -14.98
C GLY A 794 -81.98 -4.76 -13.79
N VAL A 795 -80.81 -4.17 -14.01
CA VAL A 795 -79.85 -3.84 -12.94
C VAL A 795 -80.32 -2.62 -12.13
N SER A 796 -80.23 -2.64 -10.80
CA SER A 796 -80.57 -1.49 -9.94
C SER A 796 -79.54 -0.36 -10.04
N ASP A 797 -79.90 0.86 -9.62
CA ASP A 797 -79.00 2.02 -9.68
C ASP A 797 -77.74 1.82 -8.82
N GLU A 798 -77.89 1.17 -7.67
CA GLU A 798 -76.80 0.85 -6.74
C GLU A 798 -75.80 -0.12 -7.38
N VAL A 799 -76.27 -1.27 -7.87
CA VAL A 799 -75.41 -2.30 -8.50
C VAL A 799 -74.80 -1.79 -9.81
N TRP A 800 -75.49 -0.95 -10.56
CA TRP A 800 -74.92 -0.31 -11.76
C TRP A 800 -73.75 0.61 -11.41
N ASN A 801 -73.89 1.44 -10.36
CA ASN A 801 -72.82 2.33 -9.92
C ASN A 801 -71.64 1.55 -9.32
N GLU A 802 -71.88 0.46 -8.59
CA GLU A 802 -70.83 -0.44 -8.10
C GLU A 802 -70.05 -1.10 -9.25
N LEU A 803 -70.73 -1.54 -10.32
CA LEU A 803 -70.10 -2.11 -11.51
C LEU A 803 -69.24 -1.08 -12.28
N GLN A 804 -69.71 0.16 -12.43
CA GLN A 804 -68.92 1.22 -13.06
C GLN A 804 -67.71 1.61 -12.20
N ALA A 805 -67.86 1.69 -10.87
CA ALA A 805 -66.75 1.97 -9.96
C ALA A 805 -65.67 0.86 -9.99
N ALA A 806 -66.09 -0.41 -9.98
CA ALA A 806 -65.18 -1.55 -10.10
C ALA A 806 -64.44 -1.56 -11.45
N LYS A 807 -65.12 -1.21 -12.54
CA LYS A 807 -64.51 -1.08 -13.88
C LYS A 807 -63.50 0.06 -13.94
N GLU A 808 -63.80 1.22 -13.35
CA GLU A 808 -62.82 2.31 -13.23
C GLU A 808 -61.61 1.90 -12.38
N GLU A 809 -61.79 1.13 -11.31
CA GLU A 809 -60.69 0.63 -10.48
C GLU A 809 -59.80 -0.38 -11.24
N GLU A 810 -60.41 -1.28 -12.01
CA GLU A 810 -59.69 -2.22 -12.89
C GLU A 810 -58.93 -1.49 -14.01
N GLU A 811 -59.54 -0.50 -14.67
CA GLU A 811 -58.87 0.33 -15.69
C GLU A 811 -57.70 1.15 -15.11
N ARG A 812 -57.86 1.70 -13.90
CA ARG A 812 -56.76 2.39 -13.18
C ARG A 812 -55.63 1.44 -12.81
N TYR A 813 -55.94 0.24 -12.33
CA TYR A 813 -54.95 -0.78 -11.99
C TYR A 813 -54.19 -1.28 -13.23
N ALA A 814 -54.89 -1.50 -14.35
CA ALA A 814 -54.28 -1.85 -15.63
C ALA A 814 -53.34 -0.75 -16.14
N ALA A 815 -53.74 0.52 -16.03
CA ALA A 815 -52.88 1.66 -16.38
C ALA A 815 -51.63 1.76 -15.48
N GLU A 816 -51.76 1.53 -14.18
CA GLU A 816 -50.62 1.52 -13.25
C GLU A 816 -49.65 0.35 -13.55
N LEU A 817 -50.19 -0.81 -13.92
CA LEU A 817 -49.39 -1.98 -14.31
C LEU A 817 -48.62 -1.72 -15.62
N ALA A 818 -49.28 -1.14 -16.62
CA ALA A 818 -48.66 -0.76 -17.89
C ALA A 818 -47.54 0.29 -17.71
N ALA A 819 -47.75 1.30 -16.85
CA ALA A 819 -46.73 2.29 -16.53
C ALA A 819 -45.50 1.67 -15.84
N LYS A 820 -45.71 0.72 -14.92
CA LYS A 820 -44.62 -0.06 -14.28
C LYS A 820 -43.86 -0.93 -15.28
N GLU A 821 -44.54 -1.47 -16.30
CA GLU A 821 -43.90 -2.27 -17.35
C GLU A 821 -43.11 -1.40 -18.34
N GLU A 822 -43.59 -0.21 -18.69
CA GLU A 822 -42.85 0.74 -19.52
C GLU A 822 -41.59 1.23 -18.80
N GLU A 823 -41.69 1.58 -17.52
CA GLU A 823 -40.53 2.03 -16.73
C GLU A 823 -39.50 0.90 -16.53
N ARG A 824 -39.95 -0.35 -16.35
CA ARG A 824 -39.05 -1.53 -16.39
C ARG A 824 -38.29 -1.60 -17.72
N LYS A 825 -38.97 -1.46 -18.85
CA LYS A 825 -38.34 -1.51 -20.19
C LYS A 825 -37.35 -0.37 -20.41
N ARG A 826 -37.62 0.83 -19.89
CA ARG A 826 -36.70 1.98 -19.92
C ARG A 826 -35.42 1.70 -19.11
N ILE A 827 -35.56 1.18 -17.88
CA ILE A 827 -34.43 0.81 -17.01
C ILE A 827 -33.58 -0.30 -17.66
N GLU A 828 -34.22 -1.32 -18.23
CA GLU A 828 -33.54 -2.44 -18.89
C GLU A 828 -32.76 -1.98 -20.14
N ALA A 829 -33.36 -1.13 -20.98
CA ALA A 829 -32.68 -0.49 -22.11
C ALA A 829 -31.51 0.42 -21.67
N GLN A 830 -31.65 1.14 -20.54
CA GLN A 830 -30.57 1.98 -20.00
C GLN A 830 -29.39 1.13 -19.50
N ILE A 831 -29.65 0.00 -18.83
CA ILE A 831 -28.62 -0.95 -18.41
C ILE A 831 -27.91 -1.55 -19.63
N GLU A 832 -28.66 -1.93 -20.68
CA GLU A 832 -28.05 -2.49 -21.90
C GLU A 832 -27.17 -1.46 -22.62
N ALA A 833 -27.62 -0.20 -22.71
CA ALA A 833 -26.82 0.90 -23.27
C ALA A 833 -25.53 1.14 -22.48
N GLU A 834 -25.57 1.11 -21.14
CA GLU A 834 -24.39 1.25 -20.29
C GLU A 834 -23.40 0.07 -20.47
N MET A 835 -23.92 -1.15 -20.60
CA MET A 835 -23.11 -2.35 -20.86
C MET A 835 -22.43 -2.31 -22.24
N ARG A 836 -23.16 -1.91 -23.29
CA ARG A 836 -22.60 -1.69 -24.64
C ARG A 836 -21.52 -0.60 -24.63
N ALA A 837 -21.74 0.50 -23.91
CA ALA A 837 -20.74 1.58 -23.77
C ALA A 837 -19.47 1.11 -23.04
N LYS A 838 -19.59 0.31 -21.97
CA LYS A 838 -18.45 -0.30 -21.26
C LYS A 838 -17.65 -1.24 -22.14
N GLN A 839 -18.31 -2.06 -22.97
CA GLN A 839 -17.64 -2.96 -23.90
C GLN A 839 -16.84 -2.20 -24.98
N LEU A 840 -17.43 -1.17 -25.59
CA LEU A 840 -16.73 -0.31 -26.56
C LEU A 840 -15.53 0.42 -25.92
N ALA A 841 -15.66 0.89 -24.68
CA ALA A 841 -14.56 1.52 -23.96
C ALA A 841 -13.40 0.53 -23.66
N LYS A 842 -13.73 -0.73 -23.35
CA LYS A 842 -12.75 -1.81 -23.17
C LYS A 842 -12.02 -2.13 -24.48
N GLU A 843 -12.75 -2.27 -25.59
CA GLU A 843 -12.17 -2.55 -26.91
C GLU A 843 -11.24 -1.42 -27.38
N ALA A 844 -11.64 -0.16 -27.18
CA ALA A 844 -10.81 1.00 -27.46
C ALA A 844 -9.54 1.04 -26.59
N TYR A 845 -9.62 0.61 -25.32
CA TYR A 845 -8.46 0.49 -24.44
C TYR A 845 -7.52 -0.63 -24.89
N GLU A 846 -8.03 -1.82 -25.24
CA GLU A 846 -7.23 -2.92 -25.76
C GLU A 846 -6.52 -2.56 -27.07
N ALA A 847 -7.20 -1.87 -27.99
CA ALA A 847 -6.59 -1.36 -29.22
C ALA A 847 -5.43 -0.40 -28.93
N LYS A 848 -5.63 0.54 -28.00
CA LYS A 848 -4.61 1.51 -27.56
C LYS A 848 -3.42 0.85 -26.87
N MET A 849 -3.62 -0.25 -26.16
CA MET A 849 -2.53 -1.04 -25.58
C MET A 849 -1.69 -1.76 -26.66
N ARG A 850 -2.34 -2.38 -27.65
CA ARG A 850 -1.65 -3.03 -28.79
C ARG A 850 -0.83 -2.02 -29.62
N GLU A 851 -1.34 -0.80 -29.81
CA GLU A 851 -0.62 0.33 -30.41
C GLU A 851 0.65 0.68 -29.61
N LEU A 852 0.54 0.79 -28.28
CA LEU A 852 1.67 1.10 -27.39
C LEU A 852 2.74 -0.01 -27.40
N GLU A 853 2.32 -1.27 -27.47
CA GLU A 853 3.21 -2.42 -27.59
C GLU A 853 3.94 -2.45 -28.94
N ARG A 854 3.25 -2.12 -30.04
CA ARG A 854 3.86 -1.95 -31.37
C ARG A 854 4.95 -0.88 -31.36
N LEU A 855 4.67 0.29 -30.77
CA LEU A 855 5.65 1.37 -30.66
C LEU A 855 6.88 0.98 -29.82
N ARG A 856 6.68 0.28 -28.69
CA ARG A 856 7.79 -0.26 -27.87
C ARG A 856 8.62 -1.30 -28.63
N ALA A 857 7.99 -2.20 -29.38
CA ALA A 857 8.67 -3.19 -30.20
C ALA A 857 9.50 -2.54 -31.32
N GLU A 858 8.99 -1.48 -31.94
CA GLU A 858 9.75 -0.66 -32.89
C GLU A 858 10.95 0.04 -32.24
N GLU A 859 10.80 0.62 -31.04
CA GLU A 859 11.90 1.25 -30.31
C GLU A 859 12.98 0.22 -29.91
N GLU A 860 12.59 -0.97 -29.45
CA GLU A 860 13.52 -2.07 -29.20
C GLU A 860 14.24 -2.53 -30.46
N ALA A 861 13.54 -2.67 -31.60
CA ALA A 861 14.18 -3.02 -32.87
C ALA A 861 15.21 -1.94 -33.29
N LYS A 862 14.84 -0.66 -33.17
CA LYS A 862 15.74 0.49 -33.41
C LYS A 862 16.93 0.50 -32.43
N ARG A 863 16.76 0.03 -31.19
CA ARG A 863 17.85 -0.11 -30.20
C ARG A 863 18.78 -1.28 -30.53
N ARG A 864 18.23 -2.47 -30.81
CA ARG A 864 18.99 -3.69 -31.17
C ARG A 864 19.83 -3.49 -32.44
N GLU A 865 19.31 -2.78 -33.44
CA GLU A 865 20.11 -2.48 -34.65
C GLU A 865 21.20 -1.43 -34.37
N ARG A 866 20.96 -0.42 -33.52
CA ARG A 866 22.04 0.48 -33.03
C ARG A 866 23.12 -0.30 -32.28
N GLU A 867 22.75 -1.23 -31.40
CA GLU A 867 23.68 -2.11 -30.69
C GLU A 867 24.50 -2.97 -31.69
N ARG A 868 23.85 -3.56 -32.70
CA ARG A 868 24.49 -4.34 -33.76
C ARG A 868 25.47 -3.53 -34.60
N ILE A 869 25.10 -2.29 -34.97
CA ILE A 869 25.97 -1.34 -35.66
C ILE A 869 27.18 -0.98 -34.79
N MET A 870 26.98 -0.71 -33.49
CA MET A 870 28.07 -0.42 -32.56
C MET A 870 29.00 -1.62 -32.34
N GLN A 871 28.48 -2.86 -32.34
CA GLN A 871 29.31 -4.07 -32.35
C GLN A 871 30.11 -4.23 -33.66
N LYS A 872 29.50 -3.94 -34.83
CA LYS A 872 30.23 -3.92 -36.11
C LYS A 872 31.33 -2.85 -36.12
N LEU A 873 31.07 -1.64 -35.64
CA LEU A 873 32.07 -0.57 -35.53
C LEU A 873 33.24 -0.96 -34.61
N ARG A 874 32.98 -1.60 -33.46
CA ARG A 874 34.03 -2.14 -32.58
C ARG A 874 34.92 -3.19 -33.27
N LYS A 875 34.38 -4.00 -34.19
CA LYS A 875 35.15 -4.99 -34.98
C LYS A 875 35.91 -4.37 -36.16
N ILE A 876 35.34 -3.37 -36.83
CA ILE A 876 35.91 -2.75 -38.04
C ILE A 876 36.94 -1.67 -37.70
N GLY A 877 36.74 -0.93 -36.61
CA GLY A 877 37.56 0.21 -36.23
C GLY A 877 37.74 0.29 -34.72
N ASN A 878 38.62 -0.52 -34.16
CA ASN A 878 39.00 -0.39 -32.76
C ASN A 878 39.85 0.89 -32.57
N CYS A 879 39.20 2.01 -32.21
CA CYS A 879 39.92 3.24 -31.88
C CYS A 879 40.77 2.97 -30.62
N PRO A 880 42.12 3.02 -30.68
CA PRO A 880 42.96 2.48 -29.60
C PRO A 880 42.78 3.18 -28.24
N MET A 881 42.23 4.39 -28.25
CA MET A 881 41.98 5.23 -27.07
C MET A 881 40.52 5.14 -26.55
N GLY A 882 39.71 4.20 -27.06
CA GLY A 882 38.36 3.91 -26.51
C GLY A 882 37.25 4.93 -26.80
N PHE A 883 37.50 5.93 -27.65
CA PHE A 883 36.55 7.01 -27.95
C PHE A 883 35.21 6.54 -28.55
N VAL A 884 34.14 7.26 -28.21
CA VAL A 884 32.77 7.06 -28.69
C VAL A 884 32.66 7.31 -30.21
N TRP A 885 31.76 6.61 -30.89
CA TRP A 885 31.45 6.81 -32.31
C TRP A 885 30.11 7.54 -32.49
N TYR A 886 30.05 8.51 -33.39
CA TYR A 886 28.87 9.29 -33.74
C TYR A 886 28.54 9.17 -35.23
N LYS A 887 27.26 9.02 -35.59
CA LYS A 887 26.86 9.02 -37.01
C LYS A 887 26.98 10.43 -37.60
N THR A 888 27.64 10.56 -38.73
CA THR A 888 27.91 11.82 -39.43
C THR A 888 27.82 11.61 -40.95
N GLY A 889 26.74 12.11 -41.57
CA GLY A 889 26.45 11.85 -42.98
C GLY A 889 26.24 10.35 -43.27
N GLY A 890 26.74 9.89 -44.42
CA GLY A 890 26.70 8.48 -44.85
C GLY A 890 27.75 7.57 -44.18
N GLY A 891 27.99 7.77 -42.88
CA GLY A 891 28.98 7.01 -42.12
C GLY A 891 29.08 7.43 -40.66
N TRP A 892 30.11 6.92 -39.99
CA TRP A 892 30.34 7.04 -38.55
C TRP A 892 31.74 7.58 -38.30
N ARG A 893 31.88 8.49 -37.34
CA ARG A 893 33.14 9.15 -36.99
C ARG A 893 33.42 9.02 -35.50
N CYS A 894 34.68 8.76 -35.16
CA CYS A 894 35.16 8.76 -33.78
C CYS A 894 35.07 10.18 -33.17
N ALA A 895 34.80 10.29 -31.86
CA ALA A 895 34.73 11.54 -31.11
C ALA A 895 35.98 12.42 -31.26
N ALA A 896 37.17 11.80 -31.29
CA ALA A 896 38.45 12.48 -31.52
C ALA A 896 38.70 12.86 -32.99
N GLY A 897 37.73 12.68 -33.89
CA GLY A 897 37.77 13.05 -35.30
C GLY A 897 38.69 12.21 -36.21
N GLY A 898 39.67 11.49 -35.65
CA GLY A 898 40.72 10.81 -36.40
C GLY A 898 40.32 9.57 -37.21
N HIS A 899 39.14 8.97 -36.97
CA HIS A 899 38.68 7.77 -37.67
C HIS A 899 37.26 7.95 -38.23
N PHE A 900 37.02 7.44 -39.44
CA PHE A 900 35.74 7.43 -40.13
C PHE A 900 35.50 6.07 -40.81
N VAL A 901 34.27 5.57 -40.75
CA VAL A 901 33.81 4.33 -41.40
C VAL A 901 32.54 4.66 -42.18
N SER A 902 32.50 4.43 -43.49
CA SER A 902 31.29 4.68 -44.28
C SER A 902 30.23 3.61 -44.03
N ASP A 903 28.94 3.94 -44.18
CA ASP A 903 27.87 2.93 -44.08
C ASP A 903 28.10 1.78 -45.09
N ALA A 904 28.62 2.08 -46.28
CA ALA A 904 28.99 1.09 -47.30
C ALA A 904 30.19 0.18 -46.93
N GLN A 905 30.97 0.51 -45.90
CA GLN A 905 31.98 -0.40 -45.30
C GLN A 905 31.35 -1.25 -44.19
N LEU A 906 30.44 -0.67 -43.41
CA LEU A 906 29.71 -1.35 -42.34
C LEU A 906 28.79 -2.49 -42.87
N HIS A 907 28.24 -2.31 -44.08
CA HIS A 907 27.34 -3.25 -44.72
C HIS A 907 28.02 -4.31 -45.63
N ARG A 908 29.36 -4.33 -45.74
CA ARG A 908 30.05 -5.48 -46.36
C ARG A 908 30.14 -6.64 -45.37
N ASP A 909 29.83 -7.84 -45.86
CA ASP A 909 30.10 -9.06 -45.11
C ASP A 909 31.59 -9.42 -45.23
N PHE A 910 32.27 -9.42 -44.09
CA PHE A 910 33.67 -9.83 -43.98
C PHE A 910 33.76 -11.36 -44.03
N SER A 911 33.91 -11.91 -45.23
CA SER A 911 34.61 -13.18 -45.40
C SER A 911 36.09 -12.97 -45.05
N MET A 912 36.62 -13.78 -44.14
CA MET A 912 38.06 -13.81 -43.87
C MET A 912 38.77 -14.61 -44.96
N PRO A 913 39.84 -14.09 -45.58
CA PRO A 913 40.93 -14.93 -46.05
C PRO A 913 41.58 -15.65 -44.85
N CYS A 914 42.20 -16.80 -45.08
CA CYS A 914 42.94 -17.56 -44.06
C CYS A 914 44.15 -16.77 -43.50
#